data_AF-A0A6P6NFZ6-F1
#
_entry.id   AF-A0A6P6NFZ6-F1
#
_cell.length_a   1.000
_cell.length_b   1.000
_cell.length_c   1.000
_cell.angle_alpha   90.00
_cell.angle_beta   90.00
_cell.angle_gamma   90.00
#
_symmetry.space_group_name_H-M   'P 1'
#
loop_
_entity.id
_entity.type
_entity.pdbx_description
1 polymer ?
#
loop_
_entity_poly.entity_id
_entity_poly.type
_entity_poly.pdbx_seq_one_letter_code
_entity_poly.pdbx_strand_id
1 'polypeptide(L)'
;MVSRWESVGWPGRGVVLRLAWSSEAGRPVRGGSVVRASTRAIPASAQLAAHQSTQLRSASLSCPTGNCGSPRCYNTSDPQLNSTDWLVSYIGIFIRFVNLSDLNSFVSSDQIGVFLENPENLQLLNGTVTIQSSVAIYYVTQLYNQNPSFNPVRLPGQFLCAVPSFALELLGGADSLVLIQRINVFCNGTESPEITSALAANLPSLSSSTIQLLGSQSVGLTEAQISSASSDVIKGALSTLSAVDGWNQGQANAVIQTLIKSDFPLNTGSSLLSLGTLVKGVPAETISSIDPSELLAISQNPTFLSNILSAPEILQLVYVTKIVSIDETKVIENVPDVLAGLIPRVLLIPQESVNITLINQKQWTQEQAVMLFGSVASVSEDTEELSEELLQGFTCTSVRTLAEPKVKQLVKACRRRPGRQKVQLKESQLMCMYNYMKDEPSPSFADLPSDILLYYNYEKVEEANCRSYFSAVGTADFSVLSSVLDKQKTLFNNAQSCLGISDQRLSKDHVEVLGNLTCTLDAVYIQNSDPAIIESLKKCHDLSDTQISAVQSLLLSGETVYGNSSAWDQQTLENLDTLPLYFTDDFWSRFSTPLKRSYMKVFMPFLRTRNTEKPKLKNLFKNCNAELDARSRIRRSADCTAGNITEATIADASFPFGYTVAQFDACLSARVLRDNLAAVSEKVDDNDFQRIILSKLKQVYPAGLSDSTLQLLASVSRQATVDEIRTWSITSIDALTALMDSHNGGWDKDKSKEVILRYLSVPGHTLGTNELNIIGSNICALNISTLQSVTARDLSNAEVLDLSSCSFEQKSVLYSTANSSFRAQRSNSPIYFHLISPYLGGAPVEDVRALASSNITMDISTFRSLSVPVVTGLSVSDVRALMGSTVADLKVFENDSVVQAWISSQPQSQLDTLNLGLRGGRADLSTSAPITVQNNNSSSTANSSTANSSTANNSSANSSSITGSGTQSAAPGQSAAATVTAQGSASALRLGPGLWLVLACVWLLTFT
;
A
#
# COMPACT_ATOMS: atom_id res chain seq x y z
N MET A 1 -42.27 -22.68 35.66
CA MET A 1 -43.33 -22.81 34.61
C MET A 1 -43.51 -21.44 33.99
N VAL A 2 -43.56 -21.36 32.65
CA VAL A 2 -43.74 -20.12 31.85
C VAL A 2 -42.90 -18.93 32.34
N SER A 3 -41.63 -18.87 31.92
CA SER A 3 -40.74 -17.75 32.20
C SER A 3 -40.65 -16.80 31.01
N ARG A 4 -40.76 -15.50 31.31
CA ARG A 4 -40.41 -14.35 30.45
C ARG A 4 -38.90 -14.35 30.15
N TRP A 5 -38.48 -13.82 29.00
CA TRP A 5 -37.32 -12.90 28.85
C TRP A 5 -37.21 -12.38 27.41
N GLU A 6 -36.75 -11.13 27.30
CA GLU A 6 -36.29 -10.48 26.07
C GLU A 6 -34.78 -10.32 26.19
N SER A 7 -33.99 -10.55 25.13
CA SER A 7 -32.65 -9.95 25.00
C SER A 7 -32.00 -10.20 23.64
N VAL A 8 -31.55 -9.11 23.00
CA VAL A 8 -30.24 -8.97 22.32
C VAL A 8 -29.76 -10.14 21.44
N GLY A 9 -29.79 -9.95 20.12
CA GLY A 9 -28.71 -10.44 19.25
C GLY A 9 -27.65 -9.36 19.08
N TRP A 10 -26.38 -9.74 18.90
CA TRP A 10 -25.27 -9.00 18.23
C TRP A 10 -24.11 -10.04 18.01
N PRO A 11 -22.99 -9.72 17.32
CA PRO A 11 -22.53 -10.54 16.20
C PRO A 11 -21.52 -11.65 16.51
N GLY A 12 -21.33 -12.53 15.52
CA GLY A 12 -20.34 -13.61 15.56
C GLY A 12 -18.89 -13.11 15.49
N ARG A 13 -18.03 -13.68 16.33
CA ARG A 13 -16.57 -13.66 16.17
C ARG A 13 -16.11 -15.03 15.68
N GLY A 14 -15.14 -15.06 14.76
CA GLY A 14 -14.56 -16.30 14.26
C GLY A 14 -13.81 -17.08 15.35
N VAL A 15 -14.05 -18.39 15.43
CA VAL A 15 -13.39 -19.27 16.41
C VAL A 15 -12.05 -19.77 15.85
N VAL A 16 -10.95 -19.23 16.36
CA VAL A 16 -9.60 -19.75 16.07
C VAL A 16 -9.28 -20.89 17.05
N LEU A 17 -9.35 -22.13 16.56
CA LEU A 17 -9.06 -23.33 17.35
C LEU A 17 -7.54 -23.57 17.46
N ARG A 18 -6.91 -22.99 18.49
CA ARG A 18 -5.58 -23.42 18.96
C ARG A 18 -5.71 -24.61 19.91
N LEU A 19 -5.21 -25.78 19.50
CA LEU A 19 -5.03 -26.92 20.40
C LEU A 19 -3.74 -26.75 21.22
N ALA A 20 -3.89 -26.51 22.52
CA ALA A 20 -2.79 -26.60 23.48
C ALA A 20 -2.86 -27.95 24.22
N TRP A 21 -1.73 -28.63 24.33
CA TRP A 21 -1.60 -29.79 25.23
C TRP A 21 -1.40 -29.31 26.67
N SER A 22 -2.10 -29.92 27.62
CA SER A 22 -1.72 -29.91 29.04
C SER A 22 -1.75 -31.33 29.59
N SER A 23 -0.75 -31.65 30.40
CA SER A 23 -0.59 -32.94 31.07
C SER A 23 -1.01 -32.83 32.53
N GLU A 24 -1.74 -33.83 33.05
CA GLU A 24 -1.91 -34.02 34.49
C GLU A 24 -1.98 -35.53 34.80
N ALA A 25 -1.45 -35.97 35.96
CA ALA A 25 -1.26 -37.39 36.28
C ALA A 25 -2.03 -37.83 37.55
N GLY A 26 -2.62 -39.05 37.55
CA GLY A 26 -3.65 -39.43 38.55
C GLY A 26 -3.51 -40.75 39.34
N ARG A 27 -2.93 -41.83 38.78
CA ARG A 27 -2.76 -43.16 39.43
C ARG A 27 -4.10 -43.90 39.82
N PRO A 28 -4.11 -45.04 40.56
CA PRO A 28 -3.73 -46.36 40.02
C PRO A 28 -4.61 -47.58 40.43
N VAL A 29 -4.65 -48.64 39.60
CA VAL A 29 -4.76 -50.05 40.06
C VAL A 29 -3.84 -50.94 39.19
N ARG A 30 -3.37 -52.07 39.74
CA ARG A 30 -2.35 -52.98 39.15
C ARG A 30 -2.96 -54.08 38.26
N GLY A 31 -2.21 -54.58 37.28
CA GLY A 31 -2.30 -55.99 36.84
C GLY A 31 -1.85 -56.30 35.40
N GLY A 32 -0.78 -57.12 35.26
CA GLY A 32 -0.57 -57.95 34.05
C GLY A 32 0.42 -57.47 32.98
N SER A 33 1.68 -57.90 33.10
CA SER A 33 2.58 -58.16 31.95
C SER A 33 2.29 -59.57 31.39
N VAL A 34 2.62 -60.01 30.17
CA VAL A 34 3.09 -59.39 28.89
C VAL A 34 2.94 -60.49 27.82
N VAL A 35 2.50 -60.19 26.59
CA VAL A 35 2.96 -60.85 25.34
C VAL A 35 2.88 -59.82 24.19
N ARG A 36 3.85 -59.88 23.27
CA ARG A 36 3.98 -59.01 22.09
C ARG A 36 3.34 -59.67 20.86
N ALA A 37 2.49 -58.93 20.14
CA ALA A 37 2.11 -59.23 18.76
C ALA A 37 2.22 -57.94 17.93
N SER A 38 2.86 -58.01 16.77
CA SER A 38 3.11 -56.83 15.92
C SER A 38 2.03 -56.68 14.86
N THR A 39 1.38 -55.52 14.81
CA THR A 39 0.48 -55.13 13.71
C THR A 39 1.02 -53.85 13.08
N ARG A 40 1.22 -53.84 11.76
CA ARG A 40 1.57 -52.61 11.03
C ARG A 40 0.44 -51.59 11.17
N ALA A 41 0.78 -50.34 11.50
CA ALA A 41 -0.15 -49.24 11.34
C ALA A 41 -0.45 -49.04 9.83
N ILE A 42 -1.73 -48.98 9.49
CA ILE A 42 -2.20 -48.65 8.14
C ILE A 42 -2.36 -47.12 8.09
N PRO A 43 -1.87 -46.41 7.05
CA PRO A 43 -1.99 -44.96 6.98
C PRO A 43 -3.45 -44.52 6.89
N ALA A 44 -3.78 -43.37 7.48
CA ALA A 44 -5.15 -42.87 7.59
C ALA A 44 -5.84 -42.68 6.22
N SER A 45 -5.09 -42.37 5.15
CA SER A 45 -5.59 -42.31 3.78
C SER A 45 -6.14 -43.65 3.29
N ALA A 46 -5.49 -44.76 3.62
CA ALA A 46 -5.97 -46.11 3.30
C ALA A 46 -7.18 -46.52 4.17
N GLN A 47 -7.29 -46.01 5.40
CA GLN A 47 -8.51 -46.17 6.20
C GLN A 47 -9.68 -45.36 5.63
N LEU A 48 -9.45 -44.13 5.14
CA LEU A 48 -10.48 -43.31 4.51
C LEU A 48 -10.97 -43.93 3.19
N ALA A 49 -10.05 -44.39 2.34
CA ALA A 49 -10.37 -45.11 1.11
C ALA A 49 -11.10 -46.44 1.39
N ALA A 50 -10.72 -47.17 2.45
CA ALA A 50 -11.47 -48.34 2.92
C ALA A 50 -12.89 -47.96 3.37
N HIS A 51 -13.06 -46.82 4.06
CA HIS A 51 -14.37 -46.39 4.55
C HIS A 51 -15.31 -45.93 3.41
N GLN A 52 -14.77 -45.24 2.39
CA GLN A 52 -15.51 -44.82 1.18
C GLN A 52 -15.88 -46.01 0.29
N SER A 53 -14.93 -46.90 0.00
CA SER A 53 -15.22 -48.14 -0.75
C SER A 53 -16.17 -49.09 0.00
N THR A 54 -16.17 -49.05 1.34
CA THR A 54 -17.19 -49.73 2.16
C THR A 54 -18.57 -49.08 2.02
N GLN A 55 -18.69 -47.75 1.88
CA GLN A 55 -19.99 -47.10 1.61
C GLN A 55 -20.52 -47.40 0.21
N LEU A 56 -19.68 -47.40 -0.83
CA LEU A 56 -20.11 -47.82 -2.18
C LEU A 56 -20.59 -49.28 -2.17
N ARG A 57 -19.89 -50.18 -1.46
CA ARG A 57 -20.30 -51.58 -1.30
C ARG A 57 -21.57 -51.75 -0.43
N SER A 58 -21.73 -50.99 0.64
CA SER A 58 -22.93 -51.10 1.49
C SER A 58 -24.18 -50.50 0.84
N ALA A 59 -24.03 -49.47 0.00
CA ALA A 59 -25.14 -48.88 -0.74
C ALA A 59 -25.61 -49.76 -1.93
N SER A 60 -24.74 -50.60 -2.49
CA SER A 60 -25.15 -51.65 -3.45
C SER A 60 -25.98 -52.80 -2.84
N LEU A 61 -26.23 -52.79 -1.52
CA LEU A 61 -27.05 -53.78 -0.81
C LEU A 61 -28.46 -53.27 -0.43
N SER A 62 -28.85 -52.05 -0.82
CA SER A 62 -30.06 -51.39 -0.27
C SER A 62 -30.95 -50.68 -1.31
N CYS A 63 -31.08 -51.23 -2.53
CA CYS A 63 -32.04 -50.75 -3.54
C CYS A 63 -33.27 -51.68 -3.68
N PRO A 64 -34.49 -51.20 -3.35
CA PRO A 64 -35.74 -51.89 -3.69
C PRO A 64 -36.22 -51.50 -5.10
N THR A 65 -36.77 -52.49 -5.83
CA THR A 65 -37.02 -52.47 -7.29
C THR A 65 -35.75 -52.40 -8.13
N GLY A 66 -35.68 -53.21 -9.19
CA GLY A 66 -34.40 -53.65 -9.75
C GLY A 66 -34.07 -53.09 -11.13
N ASN A 67 -32.87 -52.51 -11.26
CA ASN A 67 -31.94 -52.88 -12.34
C ASN A 67 -30.46 -52.66 -11.93
N CYS A 68 -30.11 -52.92 -10.67
CA CYS A 68 -28.79 -52.59 -10.13
C CYS A 68 -27.71 -53.62 -10.52
N GLY A 69 -27.02 -53.36 -11.63
CA GLY A 69 -25.65 -53.86 -11.82
C GLY A 69 -24.69 -53.22 -10.82
N SER A 70 -23.55 -53.88 -10.56
CA SER A 70 -22.38 -53.17 -10.02
C SER A 70 -21.91 -52.11 -11.02
N PRO A 71 -21.27 -50.99 -10.59
CA PRO A 71 -20.61 -50.08 -11.52
C PRO A 71 -19.66 -50.85 -12.44
N ARG A 72 -19.79 -50.66 -13.75
CA ARG A 72 -19.00 -51.32 -14.80
C ARG A 72 -18.36 -50.25 -15.67
N CYS A 73 -17.03 -50.21 -15.72
CA CYS A 73 -16.29 -49.31 -16.61
C CYS A 73 -16.84 -49.39 -18.04
N TYR A 74 -16.95 -48.24 -18.71
CA TYR A 74 -17.42 -48.16 -20.08
C TYR A 74 -16.49 -48.93 -21.03
N ASN A 75 -17.08 -49.56 -22.05
CA ASN A 75 -16.35 -50.34 -23.04
C ASN A 75 -17.06 -50.28 -24.39
N THR A 76 -16.45 -49.60 -25.36
CA THR A 76 -16.93 -49.48 -26.75
C THR A 76 -17.11 -50.84 -27.46
N SER A 77 -16.41 -51.87 -27.00
CA SER A 77 -16.44 -53.22 -27.59
C SER A 77 -17.48 -54.17 -26.96
N ASP A 78 -18.19 -53.75 -25.90
CA ASP A 78 -19.27 -54.52 -25.26
C ASP A 78 -20.64 -53.89 -25.59
N PRO A 79 -21.51 -54.58 -26.36
CA PRO A 79 -22.83 -54.05 -26.74
C PRO A 79 -23.79 -53.74 -25.58
N GLN A 80 -23.52 -54.18 -24.34
CA GLN A 80 -24.30 -53.78 -23.16
C GLN A 80 -23.73 -52.53 -22.47
N LEU A 81 -22.43 -52.27 -22.61
CA LEU A 81 -21.76 -51.13 -21.95
C LEU A 81 -21.59 -49.94 -22.89
N ASN A 82 -21.60 -50.16 -24.21
CA ASN A 82 -21.55 -49.12 -25.23
C ASN A 82 -22.93 -48.45 -25.44
N SER A 83 -23.39 -47.69 -24.44
CA SER A 83 -24.65 -46.92 -24.53
C SER A 83 -24.52 -45.48 -24.04
N THR A 84 -25.26 -44.55 -24.64
CA THR A 84 -25.14 -43.10 -24.33
C THR A 84 -25.75 -42.71 -22.99
N ASP A 85 -26.67 -43.51 -22.45
CA ASP A 85 -27.31 -43.36 -21.13
C ASP A 85 -26.49 -44.00 -19.98
N TRP A 86 -25.25 -44.43 -20.23
CA TRP A 86 -24.46 -45.25 -19.29
C TRP A 86 -24.36 -44.65 -17.87
N LEU A 87 -24.41 -43.32 -17.70
CA LEU A 87 -24.45 -42.71 -16.38
C LEU A 87 -25.75 -43.04 -15.63
N VAL A 88 -26.90 -43.11 -16.31
CA VAL A 88 -28.18 -43.58 -15.75
C VAL A 88 -28.16 -45.07 -15.48
N SER A 89 -27.77 -45.88 -16.47
CA SER A 89 -27.90 -47.35 -16.39
C SER A 89 -26.84 -48.03 -15.52
N TYR A 90 -25.67 -47.41 -15.26
CA TYR A 90 -24.57 -48.03 -14.50
C TYR A 90 -24.03 -47.23 -13.30
N ILE A 91 -24.33 -45.93 -13.15
CA ILE A 91 -24.04 -45.16 -11.93
C ILE A 91 -25.33 -44.76 -11.19
N GLY A 92 -26.31 -44.21 -11.89
CA GLY A 92 -27.55 -43.70 -11.33
C GLY A 92 -27.33 -42.78 -10.13
N ILE A 93 -28.06 -43.04 -9.04
CA ILE A 93 -28.03 -42.25 -7.80
C ILE A 93 -26.66 -42.20 -7.10
N PHE A 94 -25.68 -43.04 -7.49
CA PHE A 94 -24.35 -43.03 -6.89
C PHE A 94 -23.46 -41.89 -7.39
N ILE A 95 -23.85 -41.16 -8.45
CA ILE A 95 -23.07 -40.06 -9.04
C ILE A 95 -22.75 -38.94 -8.02
N ARG A 96 -23.58 -38.77 -6.98
CA ARG A 96 -23.34 -37.85 -5.85
C ARG A 96 -22.10 -38.16 -5.00
N PHE A 97 -21.60 -39.39 -5.06
CA PHE A 97 -20.42 -39.85 -4.31
C PHE A 97 -19.15 -39.93 -5.16
N VAL A 98 -19.29 -39.84 -6.49
CA VAL A 98 -18.20 -39.94 -7.46
C VAL A 98 -17.32 -38.69 -7.37
N ASN A 99 -16.01 -38.90 -7.18
CA ASN A 99 -15.00 -37.86 -7.36
C ASN A 99 -14.38 -37.90 -8.77
N LEU A 100 -13.58 -36.90 -9.13
CA LEU A 100 -12.99 -36.80 -10.47
C LEU A 100 -12.06 -37.98 -10.84
N SER A 101 -11.36 -38.57 -9.86
CA SER A 101 -10.56 -39.79 -10.06
C SER A 101 -11.45 -41.01 -10.31
N ASP A 102 -12.56 -41.15 -9.56
CA ASP A 102 -13.52 -42.23 -9.77
C ASP A 102 -14.12 -42.15 -11.19
N LEU A 103 -14.58 -40.96 -11.60
CA LEU A 103 -15.17 -40.75 -12.93
C LEU A 103 -14.19 -41.13 -14.05
N ASN A 104 -12.95 -40.65 -13.96
CA ASN A 104 -11.88 -40.96 -14.90
C ASN A 104 -11.40 -42.43 -14.85
N SER A 105 -11.77 -43.18 -13.80
CA SER A 105 -11.52 -44.63 -13.71
C SER A 105 -12.63 -45.49 -14.34
N PHE A 106 -13.85 -44.95 -14.45
CA PHE A 106 -14.94 -45.63 -15.14
C PHE A 106 -14.98 -45.33 -16.64
N VAL A 107 -14.54 -44.14 -17.04
CA VAL A 107 -14.63 -43.60 -18.40
C VAL A 107 -13.37 -42.78 -18.69
N SER A 108 -12.67 -43.06 -19.79
CA SER A 108 -11.48 -42.28 -20.17
C SER A 108 -11.85 -40.91 -20.78
N SER A 109 -10.93 -39.95 -20.71
CA SER A 109 -11.17 -38.57 -21.17
C SER A 109 -11.47 -38.44 -22.66
N ASP A 110 -10.96 -39.38 -23.47
CA ASP A 110 -11.23 -39.52 -24.91
C ASP A 110 -12.61 -40.13 -25.22
N GLN A 111 -13.28 -40.75 -24.24
CA GLN A 111 -14.55 -41.47 -24.42
C GLN A 111 -15.73 -40.82 -23.70
N ILE A 112 -15.49 -39.92 -22.74
CA ILE A 112 -16.55 -39.29 -21.95
C ILE A 112 -17.58 -38.50 -22.77
N GLY A 113 -17.18 -38.00 -23.95
CA GLY A 113 -18.08 -37.27 -24.86
C GLY A 113 -19.33 -38.03 -25.34
N VAL A 114 -19.35 -39.36 -25.22
CA VAL A 114 -20.52 -40.19 -25.56
C VAL A 114 -21.72 -39.93 -24.62
N PHE A 115 -21.48 -39.39 -23.42
CA PHE A 115 -22.50 -39.26 -22.35
C PHE A 115 -22.96 -37.83 -22.08
N LEU A 116 -22.28 -36.81 -22.62
CA LEU A 116 -22.40 -35.42 -22.16
C LEU A 116 -23.67 -34.71 -22.65
N GLU A 117 -24.20 -35.10 -23.81
CA GLU A 117 -25.41 -34.50 -24.39
C GLU A 117 -26.69 -35.33 -24.18
N ASN A 118 -26.56 -36.56 -23.65
CA ASN A 118 -27.67 -37.49 -23.49
C ASN A 118 -28.73 -36.90 -22.52
N PRO A 119 -30.01 -36.77 -22.92
CA PRO A 119 -31.04 -36.15 -22.09
C PRO A 119 -31.31 -36.85 -20.76
N GLU A 120 -31.18 -38.17 -20.70
CA GLU A 120 -31.47 -38.97 -19.50
C GLU A 120 -30.35 -38.80 -18.46
N ASN A 121 -29.09 -38.76 -18.92
CA ASN A 121 -27.94 -38.39 -18.08
C ASN A 121 -28.12 -36.98 -17.52
N LEU A 122 -28.46 -35.99 -18.36
CA LEU A 122 -28.71 -34.62 -17.91
C LEU A 122 -29.89 -34.54 -16.91
N GLN A 123 -30.94 -35.35 -17.10
CA GLN A 123 -32.05 -35.46 -16.16
C GLN A 123 -31.64 -36.06 -14.81
N LEU A 124 -30.80 -37.11 -14.80
CA LEU A 124 -30.20 -37.66 -13.57
C LEU A 124 -29.35 -36.62 -12.83
N LEU A 125 -28.49 -35.91 -13.57
CA LEU A 125 -27.61 -34.88 -13.00
C LEU A 125 -28.39 -33.66 -12.48
N ASN A 126 -29.58 -33.38 -13.02
CA ASN A 126 -30.50 -32.35 -12.53
C ASN A 126 -31.37 -32.84 -11.35
N GLY A 127 -31.65 -34.14 -11.25
CA GLY A 127 -32.32 -34.75 -10.09
C GLY A 127 -31.39 -35.05 -8.90
N THR A 128 -30.08 -34.94 -9.09
CA THR A 128 -29.09 -35.26 -8.04
C THR A 128 -28.80 -34.05 -7.16
N VAL A 129 -29.07 -34.16 -5.85
CA VAL A 129 -29.01 -33.04 -4.88
C VAL A 129 -27.61 -32.44 -4.67
N THR A 130 -26.54 -33.19 -4.93
CA THR A 130 -25.16 -32.70 -4.77
C THR A 130 -24.21 -33.48 -5.67
N ILE A 131 -23.34 -32.78 -6.40
CA ILE A 131 -22.25 -33.33 -7.21
C ILE A 131 -20.98 -32.53 -6.89
N GLN A 132 -19.81 -33.17 -6.89
CA GLN A 132 -18.55 -32.49 -6.59
C GLN A 132 -18.22 -31.45 -7.66
N SER A 133 -17.80 -30.24 -7.27
CA SER A 133 -17.50 -29.15 -8.19
C SER A 133 -16.42 -29.52 -9.22
N SER A 134 -15.43 -30.31 -8.84
CA SER A 134 -14.39 -30.85 -9.75
C SER A 134 -14.96 -31.75 -10.86
N VAL A 135 -15.99 -32.54 -10.55
CA VAL A 135 -16.71 -33.38 -11.51
C VAL A 135 -17.60 -32.52 -12.42
N ALA A 136 -18.32 -31.54 -11.87
CA ALA A 136 -19.14 -30.61 -12.64
C ALA A 136 -18.29 -29.77 -13.62
N ILE A 137 -17.20 -29.17 -13.14
CA ILE A 137 -16.25 -28.40 -13.96
C ILE A 137 -15.67 -29.25 -15.08
N TYR A 138 -15.23 -30.48 -14.78
CA TYR A 138 -14.69 -31.38 -15.80
C TYR A 138 -15.74 -31.77 -16.85
N TYR A 139 -16.95 -32.15 -16.43
CA TYR A 139 -18.05 -32.51 -17.34
C TYR A 139 -18.41 -31.35 -18.28
N VAL A 140 -18.57 -30.14 -17.75
CA VAL A 140 -18.87 -28.93 -18.55
C VAL A 140 -17.71 -28.57 -19.48
N THR A 141 -16.46 -28.70 -19.02
CA THR A 141 -15.26 -28.49 -19.85
C THR A 141 -15.26 -29.43 -21.04
N GLN A 142 -15.48 -30.74 -20.84
CA GLN A 142 -15.51 -31.68 -21.96
C GLN A 142 -16.72 -31.49 -22.87
N LEU A 143 -17.87 -31.08 -22.33
CA LEU A 143 -19.07 -30.82 -23.13
C LEU A 143 -18.83 -29.68 -24.13
N TYR A 144 -18.24 -28.56 -23.68
CA TYR A 144 -17.94 -27.43 -24.55
C TYR A 144 -16.70 -27.63 -25.43
N ASN A 145 -15.77 -28.53 -25.06
CA ASN A 145 -14.71 -28.98 -25.98
C ASN A 145 -15.28 -29.75 -27.18
N GLN A 146 -16.31 -30.58 -26.95
CA GLN A 146 -16.95 -31.41 -27.97
C GLN A 146 -17.99 -30.63 -28.79
N ASN A 147 -18.83 -29.85 -28.11
CA ASN A 147 -19.91 -29.07 -28.69
C ASN A 147 -19.90 -27.63 -28.13
N PRO A 148 -19.11 -26.73 -28.73
CA PRO A 148 -19.09 -25.31 -28.37
C PRO A 148 -20.44 -24.59 -28.48
N SER A 149 -21.42 -25.19 -29.18
CA SER A 149 -22.76 -24.62 -29.43
C SER A 149 -23.85 -25.17 -28.50
N PHE A 150 -23.52 -25.95 -27.47
CA PHE A 150 -24.51 -26.51 -26.55
C PHE A 150 -25.21 -25.41 -25.73
N ASN A 151 -26.55 -25.28 -25.87
CA ASN A 151 -27.30 -24.24 -25.14
C ASN A 151 -27.24 -24.48 -23.61
N PRO A 152 -26.64 -23.56 -22.81
CA PRO A 152 -26.45 -23.74 -21.37
C PRO A 152 -27.75 -23.85 -20.57
N VAL A 153 -28.89 -23.36 -21.09
CA VAL A 153 -30.21 -23.52 -20.44
C VAL A 153 -30.55 -25.00 -20.22
N ARG A 154 -30.03 -25.91 -21.05
CA ARG A 154 -30.22 -27.36 -20.91
C ARG A 154 -29.37 -28.02 -19.82
N LEU A 155 -28.39 -27.34 -19.23
CA LEU A 155 -27.56 -27.90 -18.16
C LEU A 155 -28.31 -27.99 -16.82
N PRO A 156 -27.94 -28.95 -15.95
CA PRO A 156 -28.36 -28.95 -14.54
C PRO A 156 -27.94 -27.67 -13.80
N GLY A 157 -28.70 -27.26 -12.79
CA GLY A 157 -28.42 -26.02 -12.04
C GLY A 157 -26.99 -25.94 -11.48
N GLN A 158 -26.53 -27.01 -10.82
CA GLN A 158 -25.19 -27.12 -10.22
C GLN A 158 -24.02 -27.20 -11.23
N PHE A 159 -24.29 -27.11 -12.54
CA PHE A 159 -23.28 -27.10 -13.62
C PHE A 159 -23.12 -25.69 -14.23
N LEU A 160 -24.06 -24.77 -13.98
CA LEU A 160 -24.07 -23.44 -14.60
C LEU A 160 -22.85 -22.58 -14.24
N CYS A 161 -22.34 -22.72 -13.02
CA CYS A 161 -21.18 -21.98 -12.51
C CYS A 161 -19.84 -22.38 -13.14
N ALA A 162 -19.84 -23.39 -14.02
CA ALA A 162 -18.67 -23.85 -14.77
C ALA A 162 -18.79 -23.63 -16.29
N VAL A 163 -19.86 -22.97 -16.75
CA VAL A 163 -20.07 -22.69 -18.18
C VAL A 163 -19.07 -21.64 -18.66
N PRO A 164 -18.31 -21.89 -19.75
CA PRO A 164 -17.38 -20.91 -20.28
C PRO A 164 -18.12 -19.71 -20.87
N SER A 165 -17.58 -18.51 -20.67
CA SER A 165 -18.21 -17.24 -21.07
C SER A 165 -18.64 -17.19 -22.53
N PHE A 166 -17.83 -17.72 -23.47
CA PHE A 166 -18.16 -17.74 -24.89
C PHE A 166 -19.48 -18.47 -25.22
N ALA A 167 -19.89 -19.44 -24.40
CA ALA A 167 -21.16 -20.17 -24.59
C ALA A 167 -22.37 -19.36 -24.09
N LEU A 168 -22.13 -18.34 -23.26
CA LEU A 168 -23.14 -17.39 -22.76
C LEU A 168 -23.25 -16.19 -23.71
N GLU A 169 -22.14 -15.71 -24.28
CA GLU A 169 -22.11 -14.62 -25.29
C GLU A 169 -22.90 -14.92 -26.58
N LEU A 170 -23.25 -16.19 -26.83
CA LEU A 170 -24.06 -16.62 -27.98
C LEU A 170 -25.58 -16.59 -27.71
N LEU A 171 -26.03 -16.16 -26.53
CA LEU A 171 -27.43 -16.26 -26.10
C LEU A 171 -28.24 -14.98 -26.33
N GLY A 172 -29.52 -15.16 -26.68
CA GLY A 172 -30.48 -14.07 -26.66
C GLY A 172 -30.83 -13.65 -25.23
N GLY A 173 -31.19 -12.38 -25.02
CA GLY A 173 -31.51 -11.84 -23.70
C GLY A 173 -32.59 -12.61 -22.91
N ALA A 174 -33.52 -13.31 -23.58
CA ALA A 174 -34.52 -14.16 -22.91
C ALA A 174 -33.89 -15.38 -22.22
N ASP A 175 -33.05 -16.15 -22.92
CA ASP A 175 -32.30 -17.28 -22.35
C ASP A 175 -31.33 -16.79 -21.27
N SER A 176 -30.71 -15.63 -21.48
CA SER A 176 -29.81 -15.01 -20.49
C SER A 176 -30.53 -14.65 -19.19
N LEU A 177 -31.75 -14.11 -19.23
CA LEU A 177 -32.57 -13.84 -18.03
C LEU A 177 -32.95 -15.13 -17.28
N VAL A 178 -33.23 -16.21 -18.00
CA VAL A 178 -33.48 -17.54 -17.40
C VAL A 178 -32.22 -18.10 -16.74
N LEU A 179 -31.04 -17.87 -17.32
CA LEU A 179 -29.77 -18.28 -16.70
C LEU A 179 -29.41 -17.43 -15.49
N ILE A 180 -29.58 -16.10 -15.52
CA ILE A 180 -29.36 -15.21 -14.36
C ILE A 180 -30.17 -15.68 -13.15
N GLN A 181 -31.46 -15.98 -13.34
CA GLN A 181 -32.33 -16.52 -12.27
C GLN A 181 -31.78 -17.82 -11.67
N ARG A 182 -31.27 -18.72 -12.51
CA ARG A 182 -30.76 -20.02 -12.05
C ARG A 182 -29.38 -19.91 -11.43
N ILE A 183 -28.49 -19.06 -11.94
CA ILE A 183 -27.17 -18.79 -11.39
C ILE A 183 -27.29 -18.15 -9.99
N ASN A 184 -28.20 -17.21 -9.81
CA ASN A 184 -28.48 -16.60 -8.50
C ASN A 184 -28.99 -17.62 -7.46
N VAL A 185 -29.60 -18.74 -7.89
CA VAL A 185 -30.03 -19.84 -7.00
C VAL A 185 -28.94 -20.90 -6.79
N PHE A 186 -28.24 -21.30 -7.84
CA PHE A 186 -27.33 -22.47 -7.81
C PHE A 186 -25.86 -22.13 -7.57
N CYS A 187 -25.42 -20.92 -7.90
CA CYS A 187 -24.03 -20.48 -7.67
C CYS A 187 -23.86 -19.77 -6.32
N ASN A 188 -24.92 -19.21 -5.74
CA ASN A 188 -25.04 -18.82 -4.33
C ASN A 188 -23.79 -18.09 -3.76
N GLY A 189 -23.42 -16.96 -4.39
CA GLY A 189 -22.24 -16.16 -4.01
C GLY A 189 -20.91 -16.61 -4.63
N THR A 190 -20.89 -17.67 -5.44
CA THR A 190 -19.74 -18.04 -6.29
C THR A 190 -19.73 -17.17 -7.54
N GLU A 191 -19.38 -15.90 -7.37
CA GLU A 191 -19.37 -14.92 -8.45
C GLU A 191 -18.20 -15.17 -9.40
N SER A 192 -18.50 -15.58 -10.64
CA SER A 192 -17.58 -15.54 -11.78
C SER A 192 -17.93 -14.30 -12.60
N PRO A 193 -17.14 -13.21 -12.52
CA PRO A 193 -17.40 -12.00 -13.29
C PRO A 193 -17.50 -12.26 -14.79
N GLU A 194 -16.82 -13.29 -15.30
CA GLU A 194 -16.91 -13.71 -16.71
C GLU A 194 -18.32 -14.18 -17.08
N ILE A 195 -18.96 -15.00 -16.23
CA ILE A 195 -20.34 -15.46 -16.41
C ILE A 195 -21.31 -14.27 -16.26
N THR A 196 -21.09 -13.45 -15.24
CA THR A 196 -21.91 -12.26 -14.94
C THR A 196 -21.91 -11.27 -16.11
N SER A 197 -20.73 -10.87 -16.61
CA SER A 197 -20.59 -9.91 -17.70
C SER A 197 -21.06 -10.46 -19.05
N ALA A 198 -20.87 -11.75 -19.34
CA ALA A 198 -21.41 -12.37 -20.57
C ALA A 198 -22.94 -12.30 -20.61
N LEU A 199 -23.59 -12.64 -19.49
CA LEU A 199 -25.05 -12.60 -19.38
C LEU A 199 -25.60 -11.17 -19.34
N ALA A 200 -24.88 -10.24 -18.72
CA ALA A 200 -25.23 -8.82 -18.69
C ALA A 200 -25.13 -8.17 -20.08
N ALA A 201 -24.09 -8.48 -20.87
CA ALA A 201 -23.90 -7.94 -22.22
C ALA A 201 -25.05 -8.29 -23.18
N ASN A 202 -25.71 -9.44 -22.97
CA ASN A 202 -26.85 -9.90 -23.77
C ASN A 202 -28.17 -9.14 -23.49
N LEU A 203 -28.19 -8.22 -22.52
CA LEU A 203 -29.39 -7.46 -22.14
C LEU A 203 -29.53 -6.20 -23.01
N PRO A 204 -30.55 -6.11 -23.91
CA PRO A 204 -30.64 -5.04 -24.91
C PRO A 204 -31.07 -3.68 -24.34
N SER A 205 -31.69 -3.68 -23.16
CA SER A 205 -32.04 -2.48 -22.40
C SER A 205 -32.19 -2.83 -20.91
N LEU A 206 -31.89 -1.86 -20.05
CA LEU A 206 -32.08 -2.01 -18.61
C LEU A 206 -33.47 -1.54 -18.18
N SER A 207 -34.05 -2.26 -17.23
CA SER A 207 -35.28 -1.89 -16.53
C SER A 207 -35.11 -2.17 -15.03
N SER A 208 -35.90 -1.54 -14.16
CA SER A 208 -35.72 -1.71 -12.71
C SER A 208 -35.94 -3.16 -12.26
N SER A 209 -36.86 -3.90 -12.91
CA SER A 209 -37.06 -5.33 -12.65
C SER A 209 -35.89 -6.18 -13.19
N THR A 210 -35.26 -5.80 -14.31
CA THR A 210 -34.02 -6.43 -14.79
C THR A 210 -32.87 -6.27 -13.79
N ILE A 211 -32.71 -5.07 -13.22
CA ILE A 211 -31.66 -4.78 -12.23
C ILE A 211 -31.95 -5.51 -10.90
N GLN A 212 -33.21 -5.51 -10.44
CA GLN A 212 -33.64 -6.30 -9.28
C GLN A 212 -33.43 -7.81 -9.48
N LEU A 213 -33.53 -8.31 -10.72
CA LEU A 213 -33.28 -9.72 -11.05
C LEU A 213 -31.80 -10.08 -11.08
N LEU A 214 -30.93 -9.15 -11.49
CA LEU A 214 -29.48 -9.30 -11.42
C LEU A 214 -29.02 -9.35 -9.95
N GLY A 215 -29.47 -8.42 -9.10
CA GLY A 215 -28.97 -8.32 -7.72
C GLY A 215 -27.49 -7.96 -7.72
N SER A 216 -26.65 -8.72 -7.01
CA SER A 216 -25.18 -8.53 -7.02
C SER A 216 -24.59 -8.64 -8.42
N GLN A 217 -25.21 -9.42 -9.31
CA GLN A 217 -24.80 -9.57 -10.71
C GLN A 217 -24.87 -8.27 -11.53
N SER A 218 -25.35 -7.17 -10.95
CA SER A 218 -25.27 -5.83 -11.54
C SER A 218 -23.82 -5.37 -11.76
N VAL A 219 -22.82 -5.93 -11.08
CA VAL A 219 -21.39 -5.65 -11.35
C VAL A 219 -20.92 -6.09 -12.75
N GLY A 220 -21.67 -6.94 -13.45
CA GLY A 220 -21.37 -7.29 -14.86
C GLY A 220 -21.86 -6.25 -15.87
N LEU A 221 -22.59 -5.22 -15.44
CA LEU A 221 -23.10 -4.17 -16.33
C LEU A 221 -21.97 -3.24 -16.80
N THR A 222 -21.94 -2.95 -18.10
CA THR A 222 -20.95 -2.03 -18.67
C THR A 222 -21.24 -0.57 -18.28
N GLU A 223 -20.20 0.26 -18.31
CA GLU A 223 -20.29 1.70 -18.01
C GLU A 223 -21.27 2.39 -18.99
N ALA A 224 -21.29 1.91 -20.24
CA ALA A 224 -22.22 2.35 -21.27
C ALA A 224 -23.66 1.86 -21.06
N GLN A 225 -23.88 0.61 -20.62
CA GLN A 225 -25.23 0.11 -20.29
C GLN A 225 -25.85 0.96 -19.18
N ILE A 226 -25.11 1.18 -18.08
CA ILE A 226 -25.55 2.03 -16.97
C ILE A 226 -25.84 3.46 -17.46
N SER A 227 -24.91 4.08 -18.20
CA SER A 227 -25.06 5.45 -18.72
C SER A 227 -26.16 5.61 -19.77
N SER A 228 -26.67 4.51 -20.33
CA SER A 228 -27.77 4.50 -21.32
C SER A 228 -29.15 4.26 -20.71
N ALA A 229 -29.23 3.84 -19.45
CA ALA A 229 -30.49 3.66 -18.74
C ALA A 229 -31.17 5.02 -18.48
N SER A 230 -32.50 5.04 -18.44
CA SER A 230 -33.21 6.23 -17.96
C SER A 230 -33.00 6.40 -16.46
N SER A 231 -32.97 7.65 -16.00
CA SER A 231 -32.78 7.92 -14.57
C SER A 231 -33.92 7.35 -13.71
N ASP A 232 -35.15 7.25 -14.23
CA ASP A 232 -36.25 6.56 -13.54
C ASP A 232 -35.95 5.07 -13.30
N VAL A 233 -35.29 4.39 -14.25
CA VAL A 233 -34.89 2.99 -14.10
C VAL A 233 -33.85 2.83 -13.00
N ILE A 234 -32.83 3.68 -12.98
CA ILE A 234 -31.77 3.67 -11.96
C ILE A 234 -32.33 4.06 -10.58
N LYS A 235 -33.12 5.14 -10.50
CA LYS A 235 -33.76 5.63 -9.26
C LYS A 235 -34.75 4.62 -8.68
N GLY A 236 -35.52 3.94 -9.53
CA GLY A 236 -36.42 2.84 -9.16
C GLY A 236 -35.72 1.52 -8.79
N ALA A 237 -34.42 1.39 -9.08
CA ALA A 237 -33.59 0.24 -8.72
C ALA A 237 -32.51 0.57 -7.66
N LEU A 238 -32.49 1.80 -7.14
CA LEU A 238 -31.40 2.29 -6.29
C LEU A 238 -31.21 1.42 -5.03
N SER A 239 -32.30 0.93 -4.42
CA SER A 239 -32.25 0.03 -3.25
C SER A 239 -31.67 -1.35 -3.53
N THR A 240 -31.57 -1.76 -4.79
CA THR A 240 -30.74 -2.90 -5.20
C THR A 240 -29.31 -2.45 -5.41
N LEU A 241 -29.09 -1.44 -6.25
CA LEU A 241 -27.74 -0.98 -6.66
C LEU A 241 -26.86 -0.53 -5.50
N SER A 242 -27.43 0.06 -4.44
CA SER A 242 -26.71 0.52 -3.24
C SER A 242 -26.28 -0.60 -2.29
N ALA A 243 -26.82 -1.82 -2.48
CA ALA A 243 -26.47 -3.03 -1.74
C ALA A 243 -25.62 -4.01 -2.56
N VAL A 244 -25.12 -3.58 -3.73
CA VAL A 244 -24.18 -4.35 -4.56
C VAL A 244 -22.75 -3.98 -4.19
N ASP A 245 -22.01 -4.93 -3.64
CA ASP A 245 -20.56 -4.81 -3.46
C ASP A 245 -19.81 -4.97 -4.80
N GLY A 246 -18.56 -4.53 -4.87
CA GLY A 246 -17.69 -4.79 -6.03
C GLY A 246 -17.77 -3.80 -7.21
N TRP A 247 -18.55 -2.72 -7.12
CA TRP A 247 -18.58 -1.66 -8.14
C TRP A 247 -17.19 -1.10 -8.47
N ASN A 248 -16.80 -1.11 -9.75
CA ASN A 248 -15.63 -0.37 -10.21
C ASN A 248 -15.93 1.15 -10.27
N GLN A 249 -14.89 1.99 -10.41
CA GLN A 249 -15.08 3.44 -10.36
C GLN A 249 -15.90 3.99 -11.54
N GLY A 250 -15.74 3.42 -12.74
CA GLY A 250 -16.50 3.83 -13.93
C GLY A 250 -18.00 3.54 -13.79
N GLN A 251 -18.35 2.38 -13.25
CA GLN A 251 -19.73 1.98 -12.98
C GLN A 251 -20.37 2.87 -11.91
N ALA A 252 -19.69 3.09 -10.77
CA ALA A 252 -20.19 3.96 -9.71
C ALA A 252 -20.38 5.40 -10.21
N ASN A 253 -19.40 5.95 -10.93
CA ASN A 253 -19.51 7.25 -11.59
C ASN A 253 -20.72 7.29 -12.55
N ALA A 254 -20.93 6.25 -13.37
CA ALA A 254 -22.05 6.18 -14.32
C ALA A 254 -23.43 6.16 -13.63
N VAL A 255 -23.57 5.44 -12.50
CA VAL A 255 -24.81 5.44 -11.69
C VAL A 255 -25.06 6.84 -11.13
N ILE A 256 -24.07 7.43 -10.43
CA ILE A 256 -24.25 8.74 -9.78
C ILE A 256 -24.49 9.86 -10.79
N GLN A 257 -23.75 9.88 -11.91
CA GLN A 257 -23.98 10.85 -13.00
C GLN A 257 -25.38 10.71 -13.62
N THR A 258 -25.98 9.52 -13.59
CA THR A 258 -27.35 9.29 -14.07
C THR A 258 -28.41 9.72 -13.05
N LEU A 259 -28.10 9.68 -11.75
CA LEU A 259 -28.93 10.27 -10.69
C LEU A 259 -28.87 11.82 -10.70
N ILE A 260 -27.68 12.41 -10.84
CA ILE A 260 -27.47 13.87 -10.91
C ILE A 260 -28.30 14.49 -12.04
N LYS A 261 -28.34 13.86 -13.23
CA LYS A 261 -29.17 14.27 -14.39
C LYS A 261 -30.69 14.23 -14.15
N SER A 262 -31.15 13.82 -12.96
CA SER A 262 -32.58 13.67 -12.60
C SER A 262 -32.96 14.38 -11.30
N ASP A 263 -32.19 15.41 -10.96
CA ASP A 263 -32.35 16.24 -9.76
C ASP A 263 -32.48 15.39 -8.49
N PHE A 264 -31.73 14.28 -8.41
CA PHE A 264 -31.66 13.48 -7.19
C PHE A 264 -30.91 14.28 -6.11
N PRO A 265 -31.51 14.52 -4.94
CA PRO A 265 -30.96 15.45 -3.95
C PRO A 265 -29.79 14.82 -3.18
N LEU A 266 -28.59 14.84 -3.77
CA LEU A 266 -27.33 14.38 -3.16
C LEU A 266 -26.79 15.31 -2.05
N ASN A 267 -27.49 16.39 -1.74
CA ASN A 267 -27.06 17.45 -0.84
C ASN A 267 -27.39 17.18 0.65
N THR A 268 -27.77 15.96 1.02
CA THR A 268 -28.21 15.60 2.38
C THR A 268 -27.59 14.28 2.86
N GLY A 269 -27.36 14.14 4.16
CA GLY A 269 -26.80 12.93 4.76
C GLY A 269 -27.69 11.70 4.57
N SER A 270 -29.01 11.86 4.61
CA SER A 270 -29.96 10.77 4.32
C SER A 270 -29.87 10.26 2.87
N SER A 271 -29.58 11.15 1.92
CA SER A 271 -29.33 10.76 0.52
C SER A 271 -28.04 9.95 0.38
N LEU A 272 -26.94 10.39 1.02
CA LEU A 272 -25.67 9.66 1.02
C LEU A 272 -25.81 8.27 1.64
N LEU A 273 -26.56 8.15 2.74
CA LEU A 273 -26.90 6.85 3.34
C LEU A 273 -27.66 5.94 2.37
N SER A 274 -28.56 6.48 1.54
CA SER A 274 -29.32 5.70 0.56
C SER A 274 -28.49 5.18 -0.63
N LEU A 275 -27.34 5.80 -0.91
CA LEU A 275 -26.41 5.36 -1.96
C LEU A 275 -25.63 4.09 -1.60
N GLY A 276 -25.46 3.79 -0.31
CA GLY A 276 -24.71 2.60 0.13
C GLY A 276 -23.32 2.52 -0.50
N THR A 277 -23.02 1.42 -1.17
CA THR A 277 -21.72 1.18 -1.84
C THR A 277 -21.41 2.17 -2.97
N LEU A 278 -22.42 2.85 -3.52
CA LEU A 278 -22.29 3.81 -4.62
C LEU A 278 -21.69 5.16 -4.19
N VAL A 279 -21.52 5.42 -2.88
CA VAL A 279 -20.91 6.66 -2.36
C VAL A 279 -19.57 6.98 -3.01
N LYS A 280 -18.80 5.95 -3.41
CA LYS A 280 -17.52 6.10 -4.12
C LYS A 280 -17.61 6.86 -5.45
N GLY A 281 -18.78 6.94 -6.09
CA GLY A 281 -19.02 7.65 -7.35
C GLY A 281 -19.49 9.10 -7.20
N VAL A 282 -19.60 9.62 -5.97
CA VAL A 282 -20.06 11.00 -5.71
C VAL A 282 -18.91 11.99 -5.96
N PRO A 283 -19.09 13.05 -6.77
CA PRO A 283 -18.03 14.06 -6.95
C PRO A 283 -17.65 14.74 -5.63
N ALA A 284 -16.36 14.99 -5.41
CA ALA A 284 -15.87 15.65 -4.21
C ALA A 284 -16.48 17.05 -3.99
N GLU A 285 -16.78 17.78 -5.08
CA GLU A 285 -17.53 19.04 -5.04
C GLU A 285 -18.93 18.87 -4.42
N THR A 286 -19.61 17.75 -4.70
CA THR A 286 -20.92 17.45 -4.10
C THR A 286 -20.79 17.29 -2.58
N ILE A 287 -19.80 16.54 -2.09
CA ILE A 287 -19.55 16.41 -0.63
C ILE A 287 -19.18 17.77 -0.02
N SER A 288 -18.41 18.59 -0.73
CA SER A 288 -18.05 19.95 -0.31
C SER A 288 -19.27 20.88 -0.15
N SER A 289 -20.35 20.64 -0.91
CA SER A 289 -21.60 21.43 -0.86
C SER A 289 -22.52 21.12 0.32
N ILE A 290 -22.41 19.93 0.94
CA ILE A 290 -23.32 19.46 2.01
C ILE A 290 -23.06 20.23 3.31
N ASP A 291 -24.06 20.41 4.17
CA ASP A 291 -23.85 21.03 5.48
C ASP A 291 -22.95 20.14 6.37
N PRO A 292 -21.89 20.69 7.01
CA PRO A 292 -21.00 19.93 7.89
C PRO A 292 -21.72 19.15 9.00
N SER A 293 -22.83 19.67 9.55
CA SER A 293 -23.57 19.00 10.63
C SER A 293 -24.29 17.74 10.15
N GLU A 294 -24.73 17.67 8.89
CA GLU A 294 -25.28 16.44 8.31
C GLU A 294 -24.19 15.39 8.08
N LEU A 295 -22.99 15.81 7.66
CA LEU A 295 -21.83 14.91 7.50
C LEU A 295 -21.34 14.34 8.84
N LEU A 296 -21.38 15.14 9.91
CA LEU A 296 -21.12 14.69 11.28
C LEU A 296 -22.23 13.75 11.80
N ALA A 297 -23.50 14.01 11.49
CA ALA A 297 -24.60 13.15 11.91
C ALA A 297 -24.50 11.74 11.29
N ILE A 298 -24.14 11.61 10.01
CA ILE A 298 -23.96 10.31 9.35
C ILE A 298 -22.64 9.62 9.71
N SER A 299 -21.67 10.32 10.30
CA SER A 299 -20.39 9.74 10.75
C SER A 299 -20.56 8.60 11.77
N GLN A 300 -21.68 8.63 12.51
CA GLN A 300 -22.05 7.64 13.52
C GLN A 300 -22.63 6.35 12.91
N ASN A 301 -22.82 6.28 11.59
CA ASN A 301 -23.31 5.08 10.91
C ASN A 301 -22.13 4.20 10.43
N PRO A 302 -21.96 2.97 10.97
CA PRO A 302 -20.81 2.14 10.63
C PRO A 302 -20.83 1.63 9.18
N THR A 303 -22.01 1.47 8.57
CA THR A 303 -22.14 1.11 7.15
C THR A 303 -21.67 2.27 6.26
N PHE A 304 -22.06 3.52 6.59
CA PHE A 304 -21.55 4.70 5.89
C PHE A 304 -20.04 4.82 6.01
N LEU A 305 -19.49 4.60 7.21
CA LEU A 305 -18.05 4.65 7.46
C LEU A 305 -17.28 3.62 6.62
N SER A 306 -17.81 2.41 6.46
CA SER A 306 -17.25 1.39 5.55
C SER A 306 -17.30 1.82 4.08
N ASN A 307 -18.38 2.49 3.66
CA ASN A 307 -18.57 2.92 2.27
C ASN A 307 -17.68 4.13 1.90
N ILE A 308 -17.50 5.10 2.80
CA ILE A 308 -16.60 6.25 2.56
C ILE A 308 -15.12 5.85 2.61
N LEU A 309 -14.73 4.89 3.46
CA LEU A 309 -13.39 4.28 3.41
C LEU A 309 -13.10 3.57 2.08
N SER A 310 -14.14 3.09 1.41
CA SER A 310 -14.05 2.42 0.10
C SER A 310 -14.16 3.39 -1.09
N ALA A 311 -14.23 4.70 -0.82
CA ALA A 311 -14.29 5.77 -1.80
C ALA A 311 -12.89 6.34 -2.13
N PRO A 312 -12.72 7.03 -3.28
CA PRO A 312 -11.46 7.71 -3.60
C PRO A 312 -11.00 8.66 -2.48
N GLU A 313 -9.70 8.72 -2.25
CA GLU A 313 -9.04 9.46 -1.18
C GLU A 313 -9.54 10.91 -1.03
N ILE A 314 -9.78 11.61 -2.15
CA ILE A 314 -10.28 12.99 -2.15
C ILE A 314 -11.71 13.14 -1.60
N LEU A 315 -12.58 12.14 -1.72
CA LEU A 315 -13.88 12.15 -1.03
C LEU A 315 -13.68 12.09 0.49
N GLN A 316 -12.73 11.27 0.95
CA GLN A 316 -12.40 11.12 2.36
C GLN A 316 -11.76 12.41 2.92
N LEU A 317 -10.83 13.01 2.18
CA LEU A 317 -10.16 14.26 2.54
C LEU A 317 -11.14 15.45 2.60
N VAL A 318 -12.04 15.59 1.61
CA VAL A 318 -13.09 16.62 1.64
C VAL A 318 -14.08 16.37 2.78
N TYR A 319 -14.49 15.13 3.01
CA TYR A 319 -15.39 14.76 4.12
C TYR A 319 -14.79 15.13 5.49
N VAL A 320 -13.53 14.78 5.75
CA VAL A 320 -12.84 15.14 7.00
C VAL A 320 -12.63 16.65 7.10
N THR A 321 -12.23 17.32 6.02
CA THR A 321 -12.09 18.79 5.98
C THR A 321 -13.39 19.50 6.36
N LYS A 322 -14.53 18.98 5.87
CA LYS A 322 -15.87 19.50 6.22
C LYS A 322 -16.20 19.28 7.71
N ILE A 323 -15.96 18.08 8.26
CA ILE A 323 -16.16 17.84 9.70
C ILE A 323 -15.26 18.72 10.57
N VAL A 324 -13.98 18.87 10.20
CA VAL A 324 -13.00 19.74 10.88
C VAL A 324 -13.47 21.21 10.92
N SER A 325 -14.13 21.69 9.86
CA SER A 325 -14.65 23.07 9.79
C SER A 325 -15.84 23.39 10.71
N ILE A 326 -16.40 22.40 11.42
CA ILE A 326 -17.47 22.62 12.41
C ILE A 326 -16.91 23.32 13.65
N ASP A 327 -15.79 22.79 14.17
CA ASP A 327 -15.16 23.24 15.40
C ASP A 327 -13.69 22.76 15.41
N GLU A 328 -12.77 23.66 15.05
CA GLU A 328 -11.33 23.39 15.01
C GLU A 328 -10.78 22.98 16.41
N THR A 329 -11.54 23.15 17.52
CA THR A 329 -11.15 22.68 18.87
C THR A 329 -11.56 21.24 19.19
N LYS A 330 -12.53 20.66 18.47
CA LYS A 330 -13.10 19.32 18.74
C LYS A 330 -12.82 18.30 17.62
N VAL A 331 -11.70 18.47 16.92
CA VAL A 331 -11.35 17.59 15.80
C VAL A 331 -11.11 16.13 16.23
N ILE A 332 -10.70 15.89 17.48
CA ILE A 332 -10.46 14.54 18.00
C ILE A 332 -11.79 13.84 18.35
N GLU A 333 -12.78 14.59 18.85
CA GLU A 333 -14.13 14.09 19.15
C GLU A 333 -14.94 13.86 17.86
N ASN A 334 -14.92 14.82 16.94
CA ASN A 334 -15.83 14.87 15.79
C ASN A 334 -15.43 13.94 14.63
N VAL A 335 -14.13 13.67 14.43
CA VAL A 335 -13.64 12.87 13.28
C VAL A 335 -13.61 11.38 13.63
N PRO A 336 -14.21 10.49 12.81
CA PRO A 336 -14.20 9.04 13.03
C PRO A 336 -12.79 8.44 13.15
N ASP A 337 -12.66 7.41 13.97
CA ASP A 337 -11.37 6.86 14.41
C ASP A 337 -10.45 6.42 13.26
N VAL A 338 -11.04 5.80 12.23
CA VAL A 338 -10.40 5.31 11.01
C VAL A 338 -10.10 6.41 9.97
N LEU A 339 -10.63 7.62 10.16
CA LEU A 339 -10.40 8.79 9.30
C LEU A 339 -9.53 9.85 9.99
N ALA A 340 -9.09 9.61 11.22
CA ALA A 340 -8.23 10.53 11.98
C ALA A 340 -6.92 10.85 11.26
N GLY A 341 -6.41 9.91 10.44
CA GLY A 341 -5.22 10.08 9.59
C GLY A 341 -5.24 11.31 8.68
N LEU A 342 -6.42 11.83 8.34
CA LEU A 342 -6.64 12.98 7.44
C LEU A 342 -6.79 14.32 8.18
N ILE A 343 -6.69 14.37 9.51
CA ILE A 343 -6.78 15.62 10.28
C ILE A 343 -5.50 16.47 10.08
N PRO A 344 -5.60 17.76 9.70
CA PRO A 344 -4.46 18.66 9.62
C PRO A 344 -3.65 18.74 10.92
N ARG A 345 -2.34 18.46 10.85
CA ARG A 345 -1.45 18.37 12.03
C ARG A 345 -1.42 19.63 12.89
N VAL A 346 -1.62 20.80 12.29
CA VAL A 346 -1.68 22.09 13.01
C VAL A 346 -2.86 22.17 13.99
N LEU A 347 -3.89 21.34 13.82
CA LEU A 347 -5.05 21.24 14.71
C LEU A 347 -4.87 20.19 15.82
N LEU A 348 -3.86 19.31 15.70
CA LEU A 348 -3.51 18.30 16.72
C LEU A 348 -2.53 18.83 17.77
N ILE A 349 -2.52 20.16 17.99
CA ILE A 349 -1.75 20.82 19.04
C ILE A 349 -2.66 20.91 20.29
N PRO A 350 -2.38 20.17 21.38
CA PRO A 350 -3.31 20.11 22.51
C PRO A 350 -3.50 21.46 23.21
N GLN A 351 -4.74 21.94 23.26
CA GLN A 351 -5.11 23.20 23.93
C GLN A 351 -5.84 22.98 25.27
N GLU A 352 -6.45 21.81 25.47
CA GLU A 352 -7.17 21.41 26.69
C GLU A 352 -6.56 20.15 27.34
N SER A 353 -7.25 19.56 28.32
CA SER A 353 -6.83 18.33 28.99
C SER A 353 -6.77 17.13 28.05
N VAL A 354 -5.63 16.45 28.01
CA VAL A 354 -5.36 15.31 27.12
C VAL A 354 -6.21 14.09 27.49
N ASN A 355 -7.17 13.72 26.63
CA ASN A 355 -7.97 12.50 26.77
C ASN A 355 -7.25 11.29 26.14
N ILE A 356 -6.43 10.61 26.94
CA ILE A 356 -5.64 9.45 26.48
C ILE A 356 -6.52 8.34 25.89
N THR A 357 -7.66 8.05 26.52
CA THR A 357 -8.59 6.99 26.10
C THR A 357 -9.13 7.21 24.69
N LEU A 358 -9.49 8.45 24.35
CA LEU A 358 -9.96 8.82 23.01
C LEU A 358 -8.81 8.82 22.00
N ILE A 359 -7.64 9.37 22.37
CA ILE A 359 -6.46 9.41 21.48
C ILE A 359 -5.97 8.00 21.12
N ASN A 360 -6.06 7.04 22.05
CA ASN A 360 -5.70 5.64 21.83
C ASN A 360 -6.68 4.85 20.92
N GLN A 361 -7.84 5.42 20.56
CA GLN A 361 -8.80 4.79 19.64
C GLN A 361 -8.57 5.18 18.18
N LYS A 362 -7.91 6.33 17.93
CA LYS A 362 -7.73 6.91 16.60
C LYS A 362 -6.58 6.28 15.82
N GLN A 363 -6.76 6.15 14.50
CA GLN A 363 -5.71 5.74 13.56
C GLN A 363 -4.93 6.98 13.10
N TRP A 364 -3.84 7.29 13.81
CA TRP A 364 -2.95 8.40 13.47
C TRP A 364 -1.94 8.03 12.38
N THR A 365 -1.60 8.98 11.51
CA THR A 365 -0.33 8.92 10.75
C THR A 365 0.85 9.23 11.68
N GLN A 366 2.06 8.83 11.30
CA GLN A 366 3.24 9.00 12.14
C GLN A 366 3.52 10.48 12.43
N GLU A 367 3.39 11.34 11.43
CA GLU A 367 3.59 12.79 11.51
C GLU A 367 2.52 13.47 12.40
N GLN A 368 1.31 12.93 12.48
CA GLN A 368 0.30 13.37 13.46
C GLN A 368 0.63 12.91 14.87
N ALA A 369 1.04 11.64 15.03
CA ALA A 369 1.41 11.07 16.32
C ALA A 369 2.55 11.87 16.98
N VAL A 370 3.51 12.38 16.21
CA VAL A 370 4.58 13.28 16.68
C VAL A 370 4.05 14.54 17.39
N MET A 371 2.92 15.09 16.95
CA MET A 371 2.29 16.28 17.56
C MET A 371 1.68 15.98 18.92
N LEU A 372 1.02 14.82 19.05
CA LEU A 372 0.30 14.40 20.25
C LEU A 372 1.20 13.74 21.30
N PHE A 373 2.21 12.97 20.85
CA PHE A 373 3.01 12.07 21.68
C PHE A 373 3.66 12.79 22.87
N GLY A 374 4.26 13.97 22.67
CA GLY A 374 4.96 14.69 23.75
C GLY A 374 4.03 15.04 24.91
N SER A 375 2.83 15.52 24.61
CA SER A 375 1.82 15.84 25.61
C SER A 375 1.29 14.59 26.31
N VAL A 376 0.88 13.56 25.56
CA VAL A 376 0.37 12.30 26.14
C VAL A 376 1.43 11.61 27.01
N ALA A 377 2.67 11.51 26.54
CA ALA A 377 3.77 10.87 27.27
C ALA A 377 4.15 11.59 28.58
N SER A 378 3.82 12.89 28.69
CA SER A 378 4.05 13.67 29.92
C SER A 378 2.96 13.49 30.99
N VAL A 379 1.74 13.08 30.61
CA VAL A 379 0.60 12.90 31.54
C VAL A 379 0.21 11.43 31.75
N SER A 380 0.66 10.52 30.88
CA SER A 380 0.51 9.07 31.05
C SER A 380 1.14 8.62 32.37
N GLU A 381 0.37 7.93 33.21
CA GLU A 381 0.93 7.24 34.39
C GLU A 381 1.59 5.93 33.95
N ASP A 382 0.83 4.99 33.37
CA ASP A 382 1.36 3.82 32.69
C ASP A 382 1.68 4.12 31.21
N THR A 383 2.87 3.71 30.77
CA THR A 383 3.28 3.75 29.35
C THR A 383 2.74 2.57 28.54
N GLU A 384 2.39 1.48 29.20
CA GLU A 384 2.03 0.21 28.56
C GLU A 384 0.63 0.22 27.94
N GLU A 385 -0.23 1.15 28.38
CA GLU A 385 -1.59 1.38 27.87
C GLU A 385 -1.62 2.18 26.55
N LEU A 386 -0.54 2.87 26.18
CA LEU A 386 -0.49 3.70 24.97
C LEU A 386 -0.67 2.86 23.69
N SER A 387 -1.38 3.40 22.68
CA SER A 387 -1.61 2.74 21.39
C SER A 387 -0.37 2.69 20.51
N GLU A 388 -0.29 1.68 19.64
CA GLU A 388 0.79 1.54 18.66
C GLU A 388 0.85 2.75 17.71
N GLU A 389 -0.32 3.25 17.32
CA GLU A 389 -0.57 4.41 16.46
C GLU A 389 -0.12 5.73 17.10
N LEU A 390 -0.04 5.81 18.44
CA LEU A 390 0.53 6.94 19.16
C LEU A 390 2.04 6.75 19.42
N LEU A 391 2.47 5.54 19.75
CA LEU A 391 3.88 5.23 20.10
C LEU A 391 4.85 5.46 18.93
N GLN A 392 4.39 5.33 17.68
CA GLN A 392 5.15 5.74 16.48
C GLN A 392 5.48 7.24 16.43
N GLY A 393 4.86 8.08 17.28
CA GLY A 393 5.14 9.51 17.44
C GLY A 393 6.35 9.85 18.31
N PHE A 394 7.08 8.86 18.82
CA PHE A 394 8.28 9.06 19.65
C PHE A 394 9.33 9.91 18.92
N THR A 395 9.82 11.01 19.51
CA THR A 395 10.96 11.77 18.96
C THR A 395 11.91 12.25 20.04
N CYS A 396 13.18 12.45 19.66
CA CYS A 396 14.22 12.99 20.53
C CYS A 396 13.96 14.43 21.01
N THR A 397 13.12 15.19 20.30
CA THR A 397 12.63 16.49 20.77
C THR A 397 11.50 16.31 21.80
N SER A 398 10.53 15.44 21.53
CA SER A 398 9.37 15.20 22.41
C SER A 398 9.73 14.57 23.77
N VAL A 399 10.75 13.70 23.84
CA VAL A 399 11.17 13.07 25.11
C VAL A 399 12.21 13.86 25.91
N ARG A 400 12.77 14.94 25.34
CA ARG A 400 13.89 15.71 25.93
C ARG A 400 13.60 16.25 27.33
N THR A 401 12.34 16.59 27.60
CA THR A 401 11.86 17.17 28.87
C THR A 401 11.39 16.12 29.88
N LEU A 402 11.32 14.84 29.50
CA LEU A 402 10.87 13.75 30.37
C LEU A 402 12.05 13.21 31.20
N ALA A 403 11.76 12.70 32.39
CA ALA A 403 12.75 12.00 33.21
C ALA A 403 13.20 10.69 32.53
N GLU A 404 14.50 10.42 32.51
CA GLU A 404 15.10 9.26 31.81
C GLU A 404 14.39 7.92 32.11
N PRO A 405 13.99 7.57 33.35
CA PRO A 405 13.27 6.32 33.60
C PRO A 405 11.94 6.21 32.84
N LYS A 406 11.22 7.32 32.65
CA LYS A 406 9.96 7.37 31.88
C LYS A 406 10.24 7.24 30.37
N VAL A 407 11.35 7.83 29.88
CA VAL A 407 11.80 7.62 28.49
C VAL A 407 12.11 6.14 28.25
N LYS A 408 12.83 5.49 29.17
CA LYS A 408 13.15 4.05 29.09
C LYS A 408 11.90 3.16 29.17
N GLN A 409 10.89 3.54 29.95
CA GLN A 409 9.58 2.89 29.95
C GLN A 409 8.86 3.04 28.59
N LEU A 410 8.86 4.24 27.99
CA LEU A 410 8.27 4.48 26.65
C LEU A 410 8.98 3.65 25.56
N VAL A 411 10.31 3.53 25.60
CA VAL A 411 11.05 2.64 24.68
C VAL A 411 10.62 1.18 24.84
N LYS A 412 10.52 0.70 26.09
CA LYS A 412 10.04 -0.66 26.37
C LYS A 412 8.58 -0.85 25.98
N ALA A 413 7.73 0.17 26.09
CA ALA A 413 6.34 0.11 25.65
C ALA A 413 6.18 -0.15 24.13
N CYS A 414 7.10 0.37 23.31
CA CYS A 414 7.12 0.13 21.86
C CYS A 414 7.44 -1.33 21.46
N ARG A 415 7.80 -2.22 22.39
CA ARG A 415 8.13 -3.62 22.08
C ARG A 415 6.95 -4.38 21.48
N ARG A 416 7.24 -5.32 20.57
CA ARG A 416 6.23 -6.19 19.96
C ARG A 416 5.57 -7.07 21.01
N ARG A 417 4.23 -7.17 21.01
CA ARG A 417 3.46 -8.00 21.97
C ARG A 417 2.50 -8.94 21.24
N PRO A 418 2.15 -10.11 21.82
CA PRO A 418 1.07 -10.94 21.31
C PRO A 418 -0.26 -10.15 21.29
N GLY A 419 -0.93 -10.11 20.13
CA GLY A 419 -2.21 -9.40 19.98
C GLY A 419 -2.11 -7.88 19.74
N ARG A 420 -0.90 -7.32 19.69
CA ARG A 420 -0.63 -5.92 19.28
C ARG A 420 0.03 -5.89 17.90
N GLN A 421 -0.10 -4.75 17.20
CA GLN A 421 0.68 -4.51 15.98
C GLN A 421 2.17 -4.25 16.32
N LYS A 422 3.01 -4.18 15.28
CA LYS A 422 4.38 -3.70 15.43
C LYS A 422 4.34 -2.16 15.32
N VAL A 423 4.84 -1.46 16.34
CA VAL A 423 5.03 0.00 16.25
C VAL A 423 6.00 0.31 15.11
N GLN A 424 5.57 1.13 14.15
CA GLN A 424 6.43 1.53 13.03
C GLN A 424 7.33 2.69 13.46
N LEU A 425 8.64 2.54 13.25
CA LEU A 425 9.65 3.47 13.75
C LEU A 425 10.66 3.78 12.64
N LYS A 426 11.02 5.06 12.48
CA LYS A 426 12.04 5.55 11.53
C LYS A 426 13.44 5.44 12.13
N GLU A 427 14.47 5.38 11.27
CA GLU A 427 15.91 5.35 11.65
C GLU A 427 16.27 6.36 12.75
N SER A 428 15.86 7.62 12.57
CA SER A 428 16.10 8.70 13.54
C SER A 428 15.44 8.48 14.91
N GLN A 429 14.30 7.79 14.96
CA GLN A 429 13.63 7.43 16.21
C GLN A 429 14.36 6.26 16.89
N LEU A 430 14.74 5.23 16.13
CA LEU A 430 15.47 4.07 16.64
C LEU A 430 16.85 4.46 17.19
N MET A 431 17.57 5.35 16.51
CA MET A 431 18.83 5.91 16.99
C MET A 431 18.65 6.78 18.25
N CYS A 432 17.57 7.56 18.32
CA CYS A 432 17.23 8.28 19.56
C CYS A 432 16.97 7.31 20.72
N MET A 433 16.13 6.28 20.52
CA MET A 433 15.83 5.26 21.53
C MET A 433 17.10 4.53 21.96
N TYR A 434 17.95 4.12 21.01
CA TYR A 434 19.26 3.52 21.29
C TYR A 434 20.13 4.45 22.14
N ASN A 435 20.18 5.76 21.86
CA ASN A 435 20.95 6.71 22.65
C ASN A 435 20.51 6.83 24.12
N TYR A 436 19.27 6.46 24.47
CA TYR A 436 18.80 6.31 25.86
C TYR A 436 18.99 4.90 26.46
N MET A 437 19.08 3.86 25.63
CA MET A 437 19.17 2.45 26.09
C MET A 437 20.58 1.86 26.08
N LYS A 438 21.53 2.45 25.35
CA LYS A 438 22.89 1.91 25.10
C LYS A 438 23.73 1.62 26.34
N ASP A 439 23.37 2.19 27.48
CA ASP A 439 24.07 2.03 28.77
C ASP A 439 23.18 1.37 29.85
N GLU A 440 22.04 0.78 29.49
CA GLU A 440 21.33 -0.18 30.35
C GLU A 440 22.17 -1.48 30.48
N PRO A 441 22.40 -2.01 31.69
CA PRO A 441 23.15 -3.25 31.87
C PRO A 441 22.32 -4.47 31.45
N SER A 442 22.75 -5.15 30.37
CA SER A 442 22.22 -6.41 29.85
C SER A 442 20.67 -6.47 29.77
N PRO A 443 20.03 -5.64 28.93
CA PRO A 443 18.58 -5.65 28.77
C PRO A 443 18.10 -6.98 28.15
N SER A 444 16.98 -7.49 28.64
CA SER A 444 16.23 -8.54 27.94
C SER A 444 15.89 -8.04 26.53
N PHE A 445 16.39 -8.72 25.49
CA PHE A 445 16.16 -8.31 24.10
C PHE A 445 14.67 -8.38 23.71
N ALA A 446 13.85 -9.14 24.45
CA ALA A 446 12.40 -9.20 24.28
C ALA A 446 11.65 -8.00 24.91
N ASP A 447 12.30 -7.24 25.80
CA ASP A 447 11.73 -6.02 26.39
C ASP A 447 11.92 -4.78 25.49
N LEU A 448 12.61 -4.93 24.35
CA LEU A 448 12.91 -3.86 23.40
C LEU A 448 12.19 -4.07 22.06
N PRO A 449 11.86 -2.99 21.32
CA PRO A 449 11.64 -3.05 19.88
C PRO A 449 12.84 -3.70 19.17
N SER A 450 12.58 -4.74 18.37
CA SER A 450 13.62 -5.51 17.67
C SER A 450 14.49 -4.65 16.74
N ASP A 451 13.91 -3.59 16.16
CA ASP A 451 14.63 -2.70 15.25
C ASP A 451 15.70 -1.83 15.95
N ILE A 452 15.59 -1.59 17.27
CA ILE A 452 16.65 -0.90 18.03
C ILE A 452 17.91 -1.77 18.12
N LEU A 453 17.74 -3.10 18.13
CA LEU A 453 18.86 -4.04 18.23
C LEU A 453 19.81 -3.91 17.03
N LEU A 454 19.31 -3.46 15.87
CA LEU A 454 20.13 -3.13 14.69
C LEU A 454 21.17 -2.02 14.95
N TYR A 455 20.95 -1.21 15.99
CA TYR A 455 21.83 -0.10 16.40
C TYR A 455 22.73 -0.45 17.60
N TYR A 456 22.49 -1.59 18.26
CA TYR A 456 23.24 -2.02 19.44
C TYR A 456 24.70 -2.36 19.10
N ASN A 457 25.63 -2.10 20.03
CA ASN A 457 27.00 -2.59 19.87
C ASN A 457 27.06 -4.06 20.30
N TYR A 458 27.32 -4.95 19.34
CA TYR A 458 27.47 -6.39 19.57
C TYR A 458 28.65 -6.72 20.52
N GLU A 459 29.69 -5.87 20.61
CA GLU A 459 30.79 -6.04 21.57
C GLU A 459 30.34 -5.95 23.04
N LYS A 460 29.15 -5.37 23.32
CA LYS A 460 28.52 -5.36 24.64
C LYS A 460 27.64 -6.60 24.92
N VAL A 461 27.49 -7.51 23.95
CA VAL A 461 26.65 -8.72 24.11
C VAL A 461 27.51 -9.87 24.64
N GLU A 462 27.12 -10.43 25.78
CA GLU A 462 27.77 -11.61 26.36
C GLU A 462 27.66 -12.82 25.42
N GLU A 463 28.73 -13.59 25.28
CA GLU A 463 28.82 -14.75 24.37
C GLU A 463 27.66 -15.75 24.57
N ALA A 464 27.32 -16.07 25.83
CA ALA A 464 26.20 -16.94 26.20
C ALA A 464 24.81 -16.41 25.73
N ASN A 465 24.70 -15.10 25.48
CA ASN A 465 23.49 -14.41 25.06
C ASN A 465 23.49 -14.05 23.56
N CYS A 466 24.51 -14.42 22.78
CA CYS A 466 24.57 -14.05 21.36
C CYS A 466 23.42 -14.66 20.54
N ARG A 467 23.00 -15.90 20.86
CA ARG A 467 21.92 -16.60 20.14
C ARG A 467 20.54 -16.01 20.43
N SER A 468 20.30 -15.51 21.65
CA SER A 468 19.06 -14.80 22.00
C SER A 468 19.03 -13.39 21.40
N TYR A 469 20.19 -12.71 21.34
CA TYR A 469 20.35 -11.45 20.61
C TYR A 469 19.99 -11.63 19.11
N PHE A 470 20.61 -12.59 18.42
CA PHE A 470 20.33 -12.80 16.99
C PHE A 470 18.92 -13.29 16.70
N SER A 471 18.33 -14.13 17.57
CA SER A 471 16.92 -14.51 17.45
C SER A 471 15.97 -13.31 17.59
N ALA A 472 16.28 -12.32 18.44
CA ALA A 472 15.50 -11.09 18.54
C ALA A 472 15.73 -10.14 17.34
N VAL A 473 16.99 -9.95 16.91
CA VAL A 473 17.36 -9.22 15.69
C VAL A 473 16.71 -9.82 14.44
N GLY A 474 16.56 -11.14 14.37
CA GLY A 474 15.84 -11.85 13.31
C GLY A 474 14.34 -11.56 13.25
N THR A 475 13.79 -10.77 14.19
CA THR A 475 12.40 -10.26 14.14
C THR A 475 12.32 -8.76 13.84
N ALA A 476 13.45 -8.11 13.55
CA ALA A 476 13.51 -6.71 13.11
C ALA A 476 13.10 -6.56 11.64
N ASP A 477 12.80 -5.31 11.25
CA ASP A 477 12.68 -4.91 9.85
C ASP A 477 14.01 -4.28 9.39
N PHE A 478 14.62 -4.87 8.37
CA PHE A 478 15.91 -4.45 7.85
C PHE A 478 15.81 -3.33 6.79
N SER A 479 14.59 -2.97 6.35
CA SER A 479 14.33 -1.85 5.43
C SER A 479 14.47 -0.48 6.09
N VAL A 480 14.40 -0.42 7.43
CA VAL A 480 14.57 0.82 8.20
C VAL A 480 16.01 1.34 8.22
N LEU A 481 16.98 0.53 7.80
CA LEU A 481 18.40 0.88 7.77
C LEU A 481 18.72 1.70 6.52
N SER A 482 19.24 2.92 6.68
CA SER A 482 19.75 3.66 5.53
C SER A 482 20.97 2.95 4.92
N SER A 483 21.08 3.01 3.59
CA SER A 483 22.17 2.41 2.80
C SER A 483 23.55 2.97 3.10
N VAL A 484 23.64 4.06 3.88
CA VAL A 484 24.90 4.71 4.28
C VAL A 484 25.65 3.93 5.36
N LEU A 485 24.97 3.06 6.12
CA LEU A 485 25.51 2.51 7.38
C LEU A 485 26.20 1.13 7.29
N ASP A 486 26.13 0.41 6.16
CA ASP A 486 26.59 -0.99 5.96
C ASP A 486 26.31 -1.95 7.16
N LYS A 487 25.20 -1.71 7.85
CA LYS A 487 24.84 -2.39 9.10
C LYS A 487 24.45 -3.85 8.87
N GLN A 488 23.78 -4.15 7.75
CA GLN A 488 23.30 -5.49 7.42
C GLN A 488 24.46 -6.50 7.35
N LYS A 489 25.51 -6.15 6.61
CA LYS A 489 26.75 -6.94 6.48
C LYS A 489 27.47 -7.10 7.82
N THR A 490 27.57 -6.02 8.60
CA THR A 490 28.18 -6.05 9.93
C THR A 490 27.42 -6.96 10.90
N LEU A 491 26.08 -6.90 10.91
CA LEU A 491 25.23 -7.77 11.70
C LEU A 491 25.35 -9.24 11.27
N PHE A 492 25.41 -9.52 9.98
CA PHE A 492 25.59 -10.89 9.49
C PHE A 492 26.97 -11.48 9.82
N ASN A 493 28.05 -10.71 9.66
CA ASN A 493 29.40 -11.15 10.09
C ASN A 493 29.43 -11.53 11.59
N ASN A 494 28.78 -10.73 12.44
CA ASN A 494 28.65 -11.02 13.86
C ASN A 494 27.78 -12.27 14.14
N ALA A 495 26.72 -12.48 13.34
CA ALA A 495 25.89 -13.68 13.40
C ALA A 495 26.67 -14.94 13.00
N GLN A 496 27.55 -14.85 11.98
CA GLN A 496 28.44 -15.95 11.61
C GLN A 496 29.36 -16.34 12.76
N SER A 497 29.91 -15.37 13.49
CA SER A 497 30.75 -15.62 14.67
C SER A 497 29.96 -16.25 15.83
N CYS A 498 28.72 -15.82 16.07
CA CYS A 498 27.86 -16.39 17.12
C CYS A 498 27.42 -17.83 16.81
N LEU A 499 27.08 -18.12 15.54
CA LEU A 499 26.45 -19.37 15.13
C LEU A 499 27.42 -20.38 14.49
N GLY A 500 28.72 -20.06 14.42
CA GLY A 500 29.74 -20.95 13.86
C GLY A 500 29.64 -21.19 12.34
N ILE A 501 29.18 -20.19 11.58
CA ILE A 501 28.89 -20.33 10.14
C ILE A 501 30.17 -20.12 9.32
N SER A 502 30.89 -21.20 9.04
CA SER A 502 32.12 -21.19 8.21
C SER A 502 31.87 -21.41 6.71
N ASP A 503 31.02 -22.38 6.35
CA ASP A 503 31.09 -23.03 5.03
C ASP A 503 30.21 -22.38 3.94
N GLN A 504 29.74 -21.15 4.16
CA GLN A 504 28.70 -20.48 3.34
C GLN A 504 27.36 -21.24 3.26
N ARG A 505 27.12 -22.19 4.17
CA ARG A 505 25.89 -23.00 4.30
C ARG A 505 25.15 -22.65 5.58
N LEU A 506 23.84 -22.41 5.51
CA LEU A 506 22.98 -22.29 6.70
C LEU A 506 22.24 -23.60 6.93
N SER A 507 22.29 -24.13 8.14
CA SER A 507 21.39 -25.20 8.58
C SER A 507 19.99 -24.63 8.83
N LYS A 508 18.97 -25.49 8.93
CA LYS A 508 17.63 -25.07 9.36
C LYS A 508 17.63 -24.28 10.68
N ASP A 509 18.49 -24.66 11.63
CA ASP A 509 18.65 -23.96 12.91
C ASP A 509 19.20 -22.54 12.72
N HIS A 510 20.18 -22.37 11.83
CA HIS A 510 20.74 -21.05 11.50
C HIS A 510 19.68 -20.17 10.84
N VAL A 511 18.88 -20.72 9.91
CA VAL A 511 17.76 -20.01 9.25
C VAL A 511 16.72 -19.57 10.29
N GLU A 512 16.37 -20.43 11.25
CA GLU A 512 15.39 -20.11 12.30
C GLU A 512 15.88 -19.01 13.27
N VAL A 513 17.18 -18.98 13.61
CA VAL A 513 17.76 -17.91 14.43
C VAL A 513 17.95 -16.60 13.64
N LEU A 514 18.34 -16.66 12.37
CA LEU A 514 18.56 -15.47 11.54
C LEU A 514 17.25 -14.76 11.16
N GLY A 515 16.15 -15.51 10.93
CA GLY A 515 14.85 -14.94 10.62
C GLY A 515 14.90 -13.92 9.47
N ASN A 516 14.38 -12.72 9.69
CA ASN A 516 14.37 -11.63 8.71
C ASN A 516 15.76 -11.18 8.23
N LEU A 517 16.85 -11.48 8.97
CA LEU A 517 18.22 -11.23 8.49
C LEU A 517 18.56 -12.08 7.25
N THR A 518 17.80 -13.15 6.98
CA THR A 518 17.90 -13.90 5.72
C THR A 518 17.62 -13.06 4.47
N CYS A 519 16.82 -11.98 4.59
CA CYS A 519 16.52 -11.07 3.49
C CYS A 519 17.75 -10.26 3.02
N THR A 520 18.80 -10.14 3.84
CA THR A 520 20.02 -9.38 3.52
C THR A 520 21.18 -10.28 3.10
N LEU A 521 20.92 -11.57 2.83
CA LEU A 521 21.96 -12.54 2.47
C LEU A 521 22.32 -12.47 0.98
N ASP A 522 23.62 -12.59 0.70
CA ASP A 522 24.10 -12.83 -0.67
C ASP A 522 23.55 -14.14 -1.23
N ALA A 523 23.31 -14.15 -2.55
CA ALA A 523 22.80 -15.27 -3.32
C ALA A 523 23.52 -16.62 -3.04
N VAL A 524 24.83 -16.57 -2.76
CA VAL A 524 25.65 -17.77 -2.46
C VAL A 524 25.21 -18.45 -1.17
N TYR A 525 24.85 -17.70 -0.12
CA TYR A 525 24.31 -18.29 1.10
C TYR A 525 22.92 -18.89 0.83
N ILE A 526 22.07 -18.18 0.08
CA ILE A 526 20.71 -18.66 -0.24
C ILE A 526 20.76 -20.00 -0.99
N GLN A 527 21.57 -20.11 -2.04
CA GLN A 527 21.67 -21.31 -2.86
C GLN A 527 22.25 -22.53 -2.11
N ASN A 528 23.11 -22.31 -1.11
CA ASN A 528 23.83 -23.37 -0.39
C ASN A 528 23.18 -23.78 0.95
N SER A 529 22.06 -23.18 1.32
CA SER A 529 21.38 -23.38 2.61
C SER A 529 20.33 -24.48 2.61
N ASP A 530 19.86 -24.85 3.79
CA ASP A 530 18.69 -25.69 3.99
C ASP A 530 17.45 -25.11 3.27
N PRO A 531 16.66 -25.91 2.52
CA PRO A 531 15.46 -25.45 1.82
C PRO A 531 14.42 -24.70 2.67
N ALA A 532 14.45 -24.84 4.01
CA ALA A 532 13.64 -24.03 4.92
C ALA A 532 13.85 -22.51 4.75
N ILE A 533 14.97 -22.07 4.16
CA ILE A 533 15.22 -20.65 3.88
C ILE A 533 14.15 -20.01 2.98
N ILE A 534 13.51 -20.77 2.09
CA ILE A 534 12.41 -20.28 1.24
C ILE A 534 11.24 -19.73 2.08
N GLU A 535 10.91 -20.40 3.20
CA GLU A 535 9.85 -19.97 4.11
C GLU A 535 10.24 -18.76 4.99
N SER A 536 11.51 -18.37 4.96
CA SER A 536 11.97 -17.09 5.50
C SER A 536 11.91 -16.01 4.41
N LEU A 537 12.42 -16.31 3.21
CA LEU A 537 12.49 -15.36 2.10
C LEU A 537 11.11 -14.91 1.56
N LYS A 538 10.07 -15.76 1.68
CA LYS A 538 8.65 -15.38 1.45
C LYS A 538 8.14 -14.22 2.30
N LYS A 539 8.84 -13.88 3.40
CA LYS A 539 8.47 -12.78 4.33
C LYS A 539 9.24 -11.48 4.06
N CYS A 540 10.21 -11.50 3.14
CA CYS A 540 10.97 -10.31 2.79
C CYS A 540 10.08 -9.30 2.05
N HIS A 541 10.31 -8.01 2.31
CA HIS A 541 9.61 -6.92 1.62
C HIS A 541 9.96 -6.89 0.13
N ASP A 542 11.23 -7.09 -0.19
CA ASP A 542 11.77 -7.18 -1.55
C ASP A 542 12.97 -8.12 -1.60
N LEU A 543 13.39 -8.53 -2.80
CA LEU A 543 14.55 -9.39 -3.06
C LEU A 543 15.25 -8.96 -4.36
N SER A 544 16.58 -8.88 -4.33
CA SER A 544 17.38 -8.50 -5.51
C SER A 544 17.47 -9.62 -6.55
N ASP A 545 17.73 -9.25 -7.83
CA ASP A 545 17.81 -10.19 -8.96
C ASP A 545 18.72 -11.41 -8.72
N THR A 546 19.82 -11.22 -7.98
CA THR A 546 20.76 -12.29 -7.63
C THR A 546 20.19 -13.24 -6.57
N GLN A 547 19.51 -12.71 -5.56
CA GLN A 547 18.79 -13.49 -4.55
C GLN A 547 17.62 -14.26 -5.19
N ILE A 548 16.86 -13.61 -6.07
CA ILE A 548 15.79 -14.24 -6.87
C ILE A 548 16.34 -15.36 -7.75
N SER A 549 17.50 -15.17 -8.38
CA SER A 549 18.16 -16.22 -9.16
C SER A 549 18.56 -17.43 -8.31
N ALA A 550 19.02 -17.21 -7.07
CA ALA A 550 19.32 -18.28 -6.12
C ALA A 550 18.05 -19.00 -5.62
N VAL A 551 16.98 -18.26 -5.32
CA VAL A 551 15.66 -18.80 -4.94
C VAL A 551 15.08 -19.66 -6.07
N GLN A 552 15.09 -19.15 -7.31
CA GLN A 552 14.63 -19.90 -8.49
C GLN A 552 15.47 -21.17 -8.70
N SER A 553 16.80 -21.09 -8.53
CA SER A 553 17.70 -22.25 -8.63
C SER A 553 17.42 -23.32 -7.56
N LEU A 554 17.16 -22.90 -6.31
CA LEU A 554 16.86 -23.80 -5.20
C LEU A 554 15.47 -24.44 -5.36
N LEU A 555 14.46 -23.68 -5.78
CA LEU A 555 13.12 -24.21 -6.08
C LEU A 555 13.13 -25.23 -7.23
N LEU A 556 13.85 -24.94 -8.31
CA LEU A 556 13.91 -25.80 -9.50
C LEU A 556 14.83 -27.04 -9.34
N SER A 557 15.61 -27.17 -8.26
CA SER A 557 16.40 -28.39 -8.00
C SER A 557 15.51 -29.61 -7.70
N GLY A 558 14.30 -29.39 -7.19
CA GLY A 558 13.39 -30.42 -6.71
C GLY A 558 13.69 -30.94 -5.30
N GLU A 559 14.70 -30.41 -4.61
CA GLU A 559 15.09 -30.80 -3.24
C GLU A 559 14.31 -30.07 -2.14
N THR A 560 13.44 -29.13 -2.51
CA THR A 560 12.61 -28.36 -1.57
C THR A 560 11.33 -29.11 -1.16
N VAL A 561 10.61 -28.58 -0.17
CA VAL A 561 9.28 -29.09 0.24
C VAL A 561 8.22 -29.08 -0.88
N TYR A 562 8.46 -28.32 -1.95
CA TYR A 562 7.60 -28.23 -3.14
C TYR A 562 7.89 -29.35 -4.16
N GLY A 563 9.00 -30.09 -4.02
CA GLY A 563 9.38 -31.16 -4.96
C GLY A 563 9.67 -30.65 -6.38
N ASN A 564 9.64 -31.54 -7.37
CA ASN A 564 10.00 -31.21 -8.76
C ASN A 564 8.90 -30.44 -9.50
N SER A 565 9.28 -29.33 -10.14
CA SER A 565 8.42 -28.47 -10.99
C SER A 565 7.53 -29.21 -12.01
N SER A 566 7.93 -30.39 -12.49
CA SER A 566 7.12 -31.19 -13.44
C SER A 566 5.85 -31.80 -12.83
N ALA A 567 5.72 -31.80 -11.49
CA ALA A 567 4.56 -32.29 -10.75
C ALA A 567 3.76 -31.16 -10.09
N TRP A 568 4.12 -29.88 -10.30
CA TRP A 568 3.47 -28.74 -9.68
C TRP A 568 2.11 -28.43 -10.32
N ASP A 569 1.15 -28.09 -9.45
CA ASP A 569 -0.18 -27.64 -9.81
C ASP A 569 -0.42 -26.19 -9.37
N GLN A 570 -1.66 -25.71 -9.50
CA GLN A 570 -2.04 -24.36 -9.07
C GLN A 570 -1.82 -24.16 -7.56
N GLN A 571 -2.18 -25.15 -6.73
CA GLN A 571 -1.99 -25.05 -5.28
C GLN A 571 -0.52 -24.92 -4.90
N THR A 572 0.36 -25.62 -5.62
CA THR A 572 1.82 -25.54 -5.42
C THR A 572 2.35 -24.15 -5.74
N LEU A 573 1.85 -23.50 -6.80
CA LEU A 573 2.20 -22.12 -7.14
C LEU A 573 1.61 -21.09 -6.15
N GLU A 574 0.40 -21.31 -5.63
CA GLU A 574 -0.20 -20.48 -4.57
C GLU A 574 0.57 -20.58 -3.25
N ASN A 575 1.08 -21.76 -2.91
CA ASN A 575 1.90 -21.98 -1.72
C ASN A 575 3.25 -21.24 -1.76
N LEU A 576 3.69 -20.71 -2.91
CA LEU A 576 4.89 -19.86 -3.02
C LEU A 576 4.65 -18.40 -2.61
N ASP A 577 3.41 -18.01 -2.28
CA ASP A 577 3.03 -16.66 -1.84
C ASP A 577 3.44 -15.60 -2.88
N THR A 578 4.11 -14.51 -2.49
CA THR A 578 4.56 -13.44 -3.39
C THR A 578 5.72 -13.80 -4.32
N LEU A 579 6.48 -14.89 -4.07
CA LEU A 579 7.72 -15.16 -4.82
C LEU A 579 7.56 -15.20 -6.36
N PRO A 580 6.48 -15.77 -6.95
CA PRO A 580 6.31 -15.80 -8.40
C PRO A 580 6.21 -14.44 -9.08
N LEU A 581 5.93 -13.35 -8.35
CA LEU A 581 5.98 -11.97 -8.85
C LEU A 581 7.33 -11.62 -9.48
N TYR A 582 8.41 -12.18 -8.92
CA TYR A 582 9.78 -11.82 -9.25
C TYR A 582 10.45 -12.76 -10.27
N PHE A 583 9.87 -13.92 -10.57
CA PHE A 583 10.56 -14.96 -11.35
C PHE A 583 10.63 -14.68 -12.85
N THR A 584 11.70 -15.22 -13.45
CA THR A 584 12.09 -15.02 -14.86
C THR A 584 11.29 -15.88 -15.83
N ASP A 585 11.45 -15.63 -17.13
CA ASP A 585 10.87 -16.45 -18.20
C ASP A 585 11.37 -17.90 -18.17
N ASP A 586 12.57 -18.18 -17.64
CA ASP A 586 13.04 -19.55 -17.41
C ASP A 586 12.12 -20.31 -16.43
N PHE A 587 11.72 -19.70 -15.31
CA PHE A 587 10.74 -20.29 -14.39
C PHE A 587 9.39 -20.50 -15.09
N TRP A 588 8.86 -19.45 -15.73
CA TRP A 588 7.56 -19.52 -16.38
C TRP A 588 7.53 -20.50 -17.56
N SER A 589 8.65 -20.76 -18.23
CA SER A 589 8.75 -21.74 -19.33
C SER A 589 8.43 -23.18 -18.92
N ARG A 590 8.50 -23.51 -17.61
CA ARG A 590 8.22 -24.86 -17.10
C ARG A 590 6.73 -25.21 -17.06
N PHE A 591 5.84 -24.21 -17.10
CA PHE A 591 4.40 -24.40 -16.88
C PHE A 591 3.59 -24.23 -18.17
N SER A 592 2.54 -25.03 -18.32
CA SER A 592 1.65 -24.96 -19.49
C SER A 592 0.76 -23.71 -19.46
N THR A 593 0.36 -23.20 -20.63
CA THR A 593 -0.53 -22.02 -20.73
C THR A 593 -1.84 -22.16 -19.94
N PRO A 594 -2.52 -23.33 -19.89
CA PRO A 594 -3.68 -23.51 -19.02
C PRO A 594 -3.37 -23.35 -17.53
N LEU A 595 -2.25 -23.91 -17.04
CA LEU A 595 -1.83 -23.78 -15.64
C LEU A 595 -1.47 -22.33 -15.30
N LYS A 596 -0.71 -21.65 -16.18
CA LYS A 596 -0.41 -20.21 -16.08
C LYS A 596 -1.70 -19.39 -15.94
N ARG A 597 -2.68 -19.60 -16.83
CA ARG A 597 -3.96 -18.88 -16.80
C ARG A 597 -4.75 -19.15 -15.52
N SER A 598 -4.87 -20.42 -15.11
CA SER A 598 -5.60 -20.82 -13.89
C SER A 598 -5.02 -20.16 -12.65
N TYR A 599 -3.69 -20.19 -12.50
CA TYR A 599 -2.99 -19.51 -11.40
C TYR A 599 -3.17 -17.98 -11.43
N MET A 600 -3.04 -17.34 -12.61
CA MET A 600 -3.19 -15.88 -12.73
C MET A 600 -4.59 -15.38 -12.39
N LYS A 601 -5.64 -16.21 -12.44
CA LYS A 601 -6.98 -15.84 -11.95
C LYS A 601 -7.02 -15.60 -10.43
N VAL A 602 -6.17 -16.26 -9.66
CA VAL A 602 -6.06 -16.08 -8.20
C VAL A 602 -4.95 -15.09 -7.85
N PHE A 603 -3.80 -15.20 -8.52
CA PHE A 603 -2.62 -14.40 -8.22
C PHE A 603 -2.77 -12.92 -8.56
N MET A 604 -3.40 -12.57 -9.68
CA MET A 604 -3.56 -11.15 -10.05
C MET A 604 -4.48 -10.37 -9.11
N PRO A 605 -5.65 -10.88 -8.66
CA PRO A 605 -6.42 -10.27 -7.58
C PRO A 605 -5.60 -10.14 -6.28
N PHE A 606 -4.90 -11.19 -5.84
CA PHE A 606 -4.06 -11.15 -4.65
C PHE A 606 -3.00 -10.04 -4.70
N LEU A 607 -2.31 -9.88 -5.83
CA LEU A 607 -1.34 -8.81 -6.03
C LEU A 607 -1.98 -7.42 -6.07
N ARG A 608 -3.18 -7.28 -6.66
CA ARG A 608 -3.94 -6.01 -6.68
C ARG A 608 -4.37 -5.59 -5.27
N THR A 609 -4.93 -6.50 -4.47
CA THR A 609 -5.32 -6.25 -3.06
C THR A 609 -4.13 -5.87 -2.16
N ARG A 610 -2.90 -6.21 -2.56
CA ARG A 610 -1.65 -5.83 -1.86
C ARG A 610 -1.03 -4.52 -2.36
N ASN A 611 -1.70 -3.77 -3.25
CA ASN A 611 -1.19 -2.56 -3.91
C ASN A 611 0.21 -2.76 -4.54
N THR A 612 0.42 -3.93 -5.18
CA THR A 612 1.73 -4.30 -5.75
C THR A 612 2.21 -3.27 -6.77
N GLU A 613 3.46 -2.84 -6.62
CA GLU A 613 4.10 -1.84 -7.48
C GLU A 613 3.97 -2.15 -8.97
N LYS A 614 3.55 -1.15 -9.75
CA LYS A 614 3.34 -1.28 -11.21
C LYS A 614 4.56 -1.81 -11.99
N PRO A 615 5.82 -1.44 -11.69
CA PRO A 615 7.01 -2.08 -12.30
C PRO A 615 7.11 -3.60 -12.07
N LYS A 616 6.76 -4.09 -10.87
CA LYS A 616 6.80 -5.52 -10.55
C LYS A 616 5.73 -6.30 -11.32
N LEU A 617 4.52 -5.74 -11.43
CA LEU A 617 3.44 -6.29 -12.27
C LEU A 617 3.81 -6.34 -13.77
N LYS A 618 4.45 -5.30 -14.30
CA LYS A 618 4.95 -5.24 -15.68
C LYS A 618 5.99 -6.34 -15.95
N ASN A 619 6.92 -6.56 -15.02
CA ASN A 619 7.94 -7.62 -15.13
C ASN A 619 7.31 -9.02 -15.09
N LEU A 620 6.37 -9.28 -14.17
CA LEU A 620 5.60 -10.53 -14.10
C LEU A 620 4.87 -10.82 -15.43
N PHE A 621 4.15 -9.84 -15.96
CA PHE A 621 3.41 -9.97 -17.23
C PHE A 621 4.33 -10.33 -18.38
N LYS A 622 5.45 -9.61 -18.51
CA LYS A 622 6.48 -9.83 -19.55
C LYS A 622 7.12 -11.22 -19.44
N ASN A 623 7.54 -11.64 -18.24
CA ASN A 623 8.23 -12.91 -18.04
C ASN A 623 7.29 -14.11 -18.27
N CYS A 624 6.03 -14.01 -17.85
CA CYS A 624 5.03 -15.06 -18.06
C CYS A 624 4.63 -15.23 -19.55
N ASN A 625 4.48 -14.12 -20.29
CA ASN A 625 4.08 -14.13 -21.70
C ASN A 625 5.27 -14.27 -22.69
N ALA A 626 6.53 -14.27 -22.25
CA ALA A 626 7.71 -14.32 -23.13
C ALA A 626 7.68 -15.45 -24.18
N GLU A 627 7.17 -16.62 -23.81
CA GLU A 627 6.96 -17.78 -24.68
C GLU A 627 5.96 -17.51 -25.82
N LEU A 628 4.92 -16.73 -25.55
CA LEU A 628 3.89 -16.33 -26.51
C LEU A 628 4.43 -15.28 -27.48
N ASP A 629 5.18 -14.29 -26.98
CA ASP A 629 5.83 -13.27 -27.81
C ASP A 629 6.96 -13.82 -28.68
N ALA A 630 7.69 -14.82 -28.20
CA ALA A 630 8.66 -15.55 -29.03
C ALA A 630 7.97 -16.23 -30.22
N ARG A 631 6.78 -16.81 -30.02
CA ARG A 631 5.97 -17.44 -31.08
C ARG A 631 5.34 -16.41 -32.03
N SER A 632 4.88 -15.26 -31.54
CA SER A 632 4.21 -14.24 -32.36
C SER A 632 5.15 -13.56 -33.36
N ARG A 633 6.43 -13.35 -32.99
CA ARG A 633 7.47 -12.83 -33.90
C ARG A 633 7.67 -13.66 -35.17
N ILE A 634 7.31 -14.95 -35.13
CA ILE A 634 7.34 -15.89 -36.27
C ILE A 634 6.06 -15.79 -37.12
N ARG A 635 4.92 -15.40 -36.53
CA ARG A 635 3.59 -15.37 -37.15
C ARG A 635 3.04 -13.94 -37.26
N ARG A 636 3.44 -13.22 -38.31
CA ARG A 636 3.02 -11.84 -38.58
C ARG A 636 1.59 -11.74 -39.14
N SER A 637 0.58 -12.06 -38.33
CA SER A 637 -0.82 -11.71 -38.63
C SER A 637 -1.15 -10.33 -38.06
N ALA A 638 -1.88 -9.52 -38.82
CA ALA A 638 -2.51 -8.28 -38.34
C ALA A 638 -3.99 -8.50 -37.92
N ASP A 639 -4.58 -9.64 -38.31
CA ASP A 639 -5.97 -9.96 -37.99
C ASP A 639 -6.11 -10.46 -36.55
N CYS A 640 -7.29 -10.26 -35.94
CA CYS A 640 -7.61 -10.86 -34.66
C CYS A 640 -7.75 -12.39 -34.80
N THR A 641 -6.83 -13.14 -34.22
CA THR A 641 -6.79 -14.61 -34.22
C THR A 641 -6.88 -15.22 -32.81
N ALA A 642 -6.69 -14.40 -31.76
CA ALA A 642 -6.87 -14.79 -30.37
C ALA A 642 -8.34 -14.80 -29.90
N GLY A 643 -9.26 -14.29 -30.72
CA GLY A 643 -10.65 -14.00 -30.35
C GLY A 643 -10.83 -12.55 -29.89
N ASN A 644 -11.94 -11.94 -30.31
CA ASN A 644 -12.28 -10.55 -29.97
C ASN A 644 -12.30 -10.37 -28.45
N ILE A 645 -11.79 -9.24 -27.96
CA ILE A 645 -11.87 -8.90 -26.53
C ILE A 645 -13.28 -8.38 -26.26
N THR A 646 -14.02 -9.11 -25.43
CA THR A 646 -15.39 -8.86 -24.97
C THR A 646 -15.44 -8.38 -23.52
N GLU A 647 -16.61 -7.95 -23.08
CA GLU A 647 -16.97 -7.67 -21.69
C GLU A 647 -16.56 -8.81 -20.74
N ALA A 648 -16.88 -10.06 -21.08
CA ALA A 648 -16.51 -11.23 -20.28
C ALA A 648 -15.01 -11.56 -20.35
N THR A 649 -14.36 -11.28 -21.47
CA THR A 649 -12.89 -11.38 -21.61
C THR A 649 -12.17 -10.38 -20.70
N ILE A 650 -12.70 -9.16 -20.58
CA ILE A 650 -12.19 -8.12 -19.67
C ILE A 650 -12.51 -8.48 -18.22
N ALA A 651 -13.65 -9.10 -17.95
CA ALA A 651 -14.06 -9.52 -16.61
C ALA A 651 -13.16 -10.63 -16.02
N ASP A 652 -12.52 -11.47 -16.84
CA ASP A 652 -11.56 -12.50 -16.40
C ASP A 652 -10.46 -11.92 -15.52
N ALA A 653 -10.24 -12.51 -14.33
CA ALA A 653 -9.24 -12.03 -13.37
C ALA A 653 -7.80 -12.09 -13.94
N SER A 654 -7.54 -13.03 -14.86
CA SER A 654 -6.29 -13.23 -15.58
C SER A 654 -6.14 -12.38 -16.85
N PHE A 655 -7.09 -11.49 -17.17
CA PHE A 655 -6.90 -10.50 -18.23
C PHE A 655 -5.73 -9.54 -17.88
N PRO A 656 -4.82 -9.20 -18.81
CA PRO A 656 -4.83 -9.51 -20.25
C PRO A 656 -3.89 -10.67 -20.68
N PHE A 657 -3.58 -11.64 -19.82
CA PHE A 657 -2.64 -12.73 -20.13
C PHE A 657 -3.13 -13.66 -21.25
N GLY A 658 -2.21 -14.01 -22.17
CA GLY A 658 -2.52 -14.77 -23.38
C GLY A 658 -2.75 -13.93 -24.64
N TYR A 659 -2.74 -12.60 -24.54
CA TYR A 659 -2.62 -11.69 -25.68
C TYR A 659 -1.17 -11.26 -25.89
N THR A 660 -0.82 -10.90 -27.13
CA THR A 660 0.41 -10.17 -27.48
C THR A 660 0.05 -8.75 -27.91
N VAL A 661 1.01 -7.83 -27.95
CA VAL A 661 0.79 -6.42 -28.33
C VAL A 661 -0.05 -6.28 -29.62
N ALA A 662 0.31 -7.04 -30.67
CA ALA A 662 -0.40 -7.01 -31.95
C ALA A 662 -1.82 -7.62 -31.89
N GLN A 663 -2.02 -8.68 -31.09
CA GLN A 663 -3.35 -9.29 -30.94
C GLN A 663 -4.25 -8.48 -30.01
N PHE A 664 -3.69 -7.79 -29.01
CA PHE A 664 -4.43 -6.86 -28.16
C PHE A 664 -4.96 -5.68 -28.98
N ASP A 665 -4.14 -5.08 -29.86
CA ASP A 665 -4.62 -4.04 -30.77
C ASP A 665 -5.66 -4.57 -31.78
N ALA A 666 -5.41 -5.72 -32.41
CA ALA A 666 -6.34 -6.29 -33.40
C ALA A 666 -7.69 -6.73 -32.80
N CYS A 667 -7.70 -7.26 -31.58
CA CYS A 667 -8.90 -7.85 -30.97
C CYS A 667 -9.69 -6.90 -30.05
N LEU A 668 -9.10 -5.81 -29.55
CA LEU A 668 -9.80 -4.80 -28.74
C LEU A 668 -10.44 -3.72 -29.63
N SER A 669 -11.76 -3.71 -29.72
CA SER A 669 -12.46 -2.61 -30.41
C SER A 669 -12.47 -1.32 -29.58
N ALA A 670 -12.41 -0.17 -30.25
CA ALA A 670 -12.48 1.14 -29.58
C ALA A 670 -13.83 1.36 -28.84
N ARG A 671 -14.90 0.66 -29.26
CA ARG A 671 -16.19 0.65 -28.55
C ARG A 671 -16.10 -0.12 -27.24
N VAL A 672 -15.67 -1.38 -27.26
CA VAL A 672 -15.57 -2.21 -26.03
C VAL A 672 -14.64 -1.56 -25.01
N LEU A 673 -13.55 -0.94 -25.46
CA LEU A 673 -12.68 -0.14 -24.59
C LEU A 673 -13.39 1.05 -23.93
N ARG A 674 -14.17 1.83 -24.71
CA ARG A 674 -14.95 2.97 -24.18
C ARG A 674 -16.03 2.52 -23.21
N ASP A 675 -16.64 1.37 -23.46
CA ASP A 675 -17.79 0.87 -22.70
C ASP A 675 -17.37 0.18 -21.37
N ASN A 676 -16.06 -0.08 -21.18
CA ASN A 676 -15.48 -0.84 -20.05
C ASN A 676 -14.12 -0.25 -19.57
N LEU A 677 -13.92 1.07 -19.63
CA LEU A 677 -12.60 1.69 -19.53
C LEU A 677 -11.93 1.47 -18.17
N ALA A 678 -12.68 1.53 -17.07
CA ALA A 678 -12.13 1.33 -15.72
C ALA A 678 -11.60 -0.10 -15.57
N ALA A 679 -12.41 -1.10 -15.95
CA ALA A 679 -12.06 -2.51 -15.84
C ALA A 679 -10.86 -2.92 -16.72
N VAL A 680 -10.67 -2.26 -17.88
CA VAL A 680 -9.46 -2.45 -18.68
C VAL A 680 -8.25 -1.77 -18.02
N SER A 681 -8.38 -0.52 -17.60
CA SER A 681 -7.25 0.28 -17.10
C SER A 681 -6.74 -0.16 -15.72
N GLU A 682 -7.59 -0.76 -14.90
CA GLU A 682 -7.23 -1.41 -13.63
C GLU A 682 -6.38 -2.68 -13.86
N LYS A 683 -6.65 -3.42 -14.94
CA LYS A 683 -6.05 -4.73 -15.21
C LYS A 683 -4.82 -4.70 -16.12
N VAL A 684 -4.68 -3.69 -16.97
CA VAL A 684 -3.62 -3.60 -17.99
C VAL A 684 -2.44 -2.76 -17.49
N ASP A 685 -1.44 -3.44 -16.94
CA ASP A 685 -0.21 -2.80 -16.45
C ASP A 685 0.87 -2.64 -17.54
N ASP A 686 0.87 -3.38 -18.65
CA ASP A 686 1.94 -3.35 -19.65
C ASP A 686 2.02 -2.02 -20.45
N ASN A 687 3.23 -1.52 -20.71
CA ASN A 687 3.44 -0.22 -21.36
C ASN A 687 2.90 -0.16 -22.81
N ASP A 688 3.10 -1.21 -23.60
CA ASP A 688 2.68 -1.22 -25.01
C ASP A 688 1.16 -1.39 -25.12
N PHE A 689 0.57 -2.22 -24.26
CA PHE A 689 -0.89 -2.36 -24.15
C PHE A 689 -1.54 -1.05 -23.66
N GLN A 690 -0.93 -0.37 -22.68
CA GLN A 690 -1.35 0.96 -22.23
C GLN A 690 -1.26 2.01 -23.35
N ARG A 691 -0.22 1.96 -24.19
CA ARG A 691 -0.10 2.84 -25.37
C ARG A 691 -1.18 2.56 -26.42
N ILE A 692 -1.56 1.30 -26.61
CA ILE A 692 -2.70 0.89 -27.46
C ILE A 692 -4.03 1.44 -26.91
N ILE A 693 -4.26 1.39 -25.59
CA ILE A 693 -5.46 1.99 -24.96
C ILE A 693 -5.57 3.48 -25.28
N LEU A 694 -4.49 4.25 -25.07
CA LEU A 694 -4.47 5.69 -25.42
C LEU A 694 -4.71 5.93 -26.92
N SER A 695 -4.12 5.11 -27.80
CA SER A 695 -4.32 5.18 -29.25
C SER A 695 -5.78 4.97 -29.65
N LYS A 696 -6.47 3.99 -29.04
CA LYS A 696 -7.89 3.71 -29.28
C LYS A 696 -8.81 4.78 -28.66
N LEU A 697 -8.51 5.27 -27.45
CA LEU A 697 -9.25 6.39 -26.86
C LEU A 697 -9.17 7.65 -27.72
N LYS A 698 -8.02 7.94 -28.34
CA LYS A 698 -7.85 9.07 -29.28
C LYS A 698 -8.71 8.94 -30.55
N GLN A 699 -9.11 7.73 -30.95
CA GLN A 699 -10.04 7.51 -32.05
C GLN A 699 -11.50 7.80 -31.65
N VAL A 700 -11.85 7.58 -30.38
CA VAL A 700 -13.18 7.90 -29.82
C VAL A 700 -13.30 9.39 -29.46
N TYR A 701 -12.22 9.97 -28.93
CA TYR A 701 -12.16 11.31 -28.37
C TYR A 701 -11.07 12.17 -29.06
N PRO A 702 -11.21 12.48 -30.37
CA PRO A 702 -10.18 13.17 -31.14
C PRO A 702 -9.93 14.62 -30.70
N ALA A 703 -10.84 15.21 -29.92
CA ALA A 703 -10.71 16.57 -29.39
C ALA A 703 -9.95 16.65 -28.05
N GLY A 704 -9.76 15.54 -27.34
CA GLY A 704 -9.28 15.53 -25.96
C GLY A 704 -10.11 14.64 -25.03
N LEU A 705 -9.55 14.29 -23.87
CA LEU A 705 -10.22 13.49 -22.83
C LEU A 705 -10.84 14.40 -21.76
N SER A 706 -12.02 14.03 -21.24
CA SER A 706 -12.72 14.73 -20.14
C SER A 706 -12.40 14.12 -18.77
N ASP A 707 -12.61 14.88 -17.69
CA ASP A 707 -12.49 14.42 -16.30
C ASP A 707 -13.02 13.00 -16.05
N SER A 708 -14.24 12.71 -16.50
CA SER A 708 -14.90 11.40 -16.36
C SER A 708 -14.18 10.24 -17.06
N THR A 709 -13.33 10.53 -18.05
CA THR A 709 -12.47 9.55 -18.73
C THR A 709 -11.09 9.50 -18.08
N LEU A 710 -10.55 10.66 -17.69
CA LEU A 710 -9.25 10.81 -17.02
C LEU A 710 -9.21 10.09 -15.67
N GLN A 711 -10.31 10.17 -14.90
CA GLN A 711 -10.50 9.45 -13.64
C GLN A 711 -10.37 7.93 -13.77
N LEU A 712 -10.60 7.37 -14.97
CA LEU A 712 -10.61 5.93 -15.21
C LEU A 712 -9.32 5.42 -15.88
N LEU A 713 -8.37 6.30 -16.22
CA LEU A 713 -7.12 5.90 -16.89
C LEU A 713 -6.15 5.14 -15.97
N ALA A 714 -6.18 5.38 -14.66
CA ALA A 714 -5.22 4.79 -13.72
C ALA A 714 -3.77 4.90 -14.26
N SER A 715 -2.98 3.83 -14.22
CA SER A 715 -1.58 3.82 -14.70
C SER A 715 -1.42 3.93 -16.22
N VAL A 716 -2.49 3.78 -17.02
CA VAL A 716 -2.47 4.04 -18.48
C VAL A 716 -2.06 5.49 -18.76
N SER A 717 -2.47 6.42 -17.89
CA SER A 717 -2.16 7.86 -17.99
C SER A 717 -0.65 8.15 -18.15
N ARG A 718 0.22 7.32 -17.56
CA ARG A 718 1.68 7.52 -17.58
C ARG A 718 2.30 7.35 -18.97
N GLN A 719 1.65 6.60 -19.87
CA GLN A 719 2.10 6.43 -21.26
C GLN A 719 1.69 7.59 -22.19
N ALA A 720 1.02 8.61 -21.66
CA ALA A 720 0.68 9.81 -22.43
C ALA A 720 1.93 10.66 -22.71
N THR A 721 1.98 11.24 -23.91
CA THR A 721 2.95 12.28 -24.26
C THR A 721 2.48 13.65 -23.74
N VAL A 722 3.39 14.61 -23.57
CA VAL A 722 3.05 15.98 -23.13
C VAL A 722 2.04 16.63 -24.08
N ASP A 723 2.16 16.41 -25.39
CA ASP A 723 1.21 16.96 -26.38
C ASP A 723 -0.16 16.26 -26.38
N GLU A 724 -0.28 15.06 -25.83
CA GLU A 724 -1.57 14.43 -25.56
C GLU A 724 -2.17 14.96 -24.25
N ILE A 725 -1.36 15.14 -23.20
CA ILE A 725 -1.79 15.78 -21.93
C ILE A 725 -2.33 17.20 -22.19
N ARG A 726 -1.74 17.95 -23.14
CA ARG A 726 -2.21 19.28 -23.55
C ARG A 726 -3.64 19.32 -24.08
N THR A 727 -4.18 18.21 -24.59
CA THR A 727 -5.58 18.13 -25.04
C THR A 727 -6.55 17.69 -23.96
N TRP A 728 -6.07 17.35 -22.75
CA TRP A 728 -6.93 16.90 -21.66
C TRP A 728 -7.64 18.07 -20.98
N SER A 729 -8.96 17.91 -20.79
CA SER A 729 -9.79 18.79 -19.98
C SER A 729 -9.77 18.27 -18.54
N ILE A 730 -8.79 18.75 -17.77
CA ILE A 730 -8.67 18.50 -16.33
C ILE A 730 -9.36 19.66 -15.61
N THR A 731 -10.64 19.49 -15.31
CA THR A 731 -11.53 20.53 -14.78
C THR A 731 -12.11 20.20 -13.40
N SER A 732 -11.89 19.00 -12.84
CA SER A 732 -12.27 18.65 -11.46
C SER A 732 -11.09 18.17 -10.62
N ILE A 733 -11.19 18.37 -9.29
CA ILE A 733 -10.17 17.90 -8.34
C ILE A 733 -10.11 16.36 -8.27
N ASP A 734 -11.21 15.67 -8.55
CA ASP A 734 -11.28 14.21 -8.65
C ASP A 734 -10.41 13.69 -9.82
N ALA A 735 -10.42 14.40 -10.96
CA ALA A 735 -9.57 14.08 -12.10
C ALA A 735 -8.10 14.37 -11.83
N LEU A 736 -7.77 15.47 -11.13
CA LEU A 736 -6.41 15.73 -10.65
C LEU A 736 -5.94 14.61 -9.70
N THR A 737 -6.81 14.17 -8.78
CA THR A 737 -6.52 13.10 -7.81
C THR A 737 -6.19 11.79 -8.52
N ALA A 738 -7.09 11.32 -9.38
CA ALA A 738 -6.91 10.07 -10.12
C ALA A 738 -5.70 10.09 -11.06
N LEU A 739 -5.29 11.28 -11.55
CA LEU A 739 -4.06 11.42 -12.31
C LEU A 739 -2.81 11.48 -11.42
N MET A 740 -2.85 12.10 -10.23
CA MET A 740 -1.67 12.23 -9.36
C MET A 740 -1.37 10.99 -8.50
N ASP A 741 -2.36 10.12 -8.24
CA ASP A 741 -2.23 8.90 -7.43
C ASP A 741 -0.92 8.13 -7.69
N SER A 742 -0.14 7.94 -6.63
CA SER A 742 1.21 7.36 -6.67
C SER A 742 1.20 5.84 -6.90
N HIS A 743 0.13 5.13 -6.54
CA HIS A 743 -0.03 3.69 -6.76
C HIS A 743 -0.07 3.34 -8.25
N ASN A 744 -0.46 4.30 -9.08
CA ASN A 744 -0.44 4.20 -10.54
C ASN A 744 0.93 4.51 -11.17
N GLY A 745 1.97 4.69 -10.35
CA GLY A 745 3.36 4.89 -10.74
C GLY A 745 3.77 6.37 -10.78
N GLY A 746 5.08 6.63 -10.73
CA GLY A 746 5.62 7.99 -10.82
C GLY A 746 5.33 8.68 -12.15
N TRP A 747 5.31 10.02 -12.14
CA TRP A 747 5.27 10.85 -13.35
C TRP A 747 6.67 11.34 -13.74
N ASP A 748 6.90 11.48 -15.05
CA ASP A 748 8.00 12.31 -15.54
C ASP A 748 7.74 13.78 -15.20
N LYS A 749 8.79 14.51 -14.79
CA LYS A 749 8.68 15.89 -14.26
C LYS A 749 7.94 16.86 -15.18
N ASP A 750 8.14 16.77 -16.50
CA ASP A 750 7.43 17.63 -17.46
C ASP A 750 5.97 17.20 -17.70
N LYS A 751 5.64 15.92 -17.50
CA LYS A 751 4.26 15.41 -17.63
C LYS A 751 3.40 15.83 -16.43
N SER A 752 3.84 15.60 -15.19
CA SER A 752 3.06 16.03 -14.01
C SER A 752 2.92 17.55 -13.95
N LYS A 753 3.96 18.30 -14.32
CA LYS A 753 3.88 19.75 -14.52
C LYS A 753 2.79 20.15 -15.51
N GLU A 754 2.69 19.52 -16.68
CA GLU A 754 1.65 19.85 -17.67
C GLU A 754 0.24 19.47 -17.16
N VAL A 755 0.07 18.33 -16.46
CA VAL A 755 -1.20 17.96 -15.81
C VAL A 755 -1.64 19.00 -14.77
N ILE A 756 -0.74 19.39 -13.85
CA ILE A 756 -1.05 20.35 -12.79
C ILE A 756 -1.30 21.74 -13.37
N LEU A 757 -0.49 22.19 -14.34
CA LEU A 757 -0.71 23.48 -15.01
C LEU A 757 -1.99 23.49 -15.85
N ARG A 758 -2.48 22.34 -16.33
CA ARG A 758 -3.81 22.24 -16.94
C ARG A 758 -4.92 22.47 -15.94
N TYR A 759 -4.90 21.81 -14.78
CA TYR A 759 -5.85 22.07 -13.69
C TYR A 759 -5.83 23.54 -13.25
N LEU A 760 -4.63 24.10 -13.04
CA LEU A 760 -4.45 25.52 -12.65
C LEU A 760 -4.75 26.53 -13.78
N SER A 761 -5.00 26.08 -15.02
CA SER A 761 -5.43 26.96 -16.12
C SER A 761 -6.93 27.26 -16.12
N VAL A 762 -7.71 26.57 -15.26
CA VAL A 762 -9.15 26.78 -15.08
C VAL A 762 -9.38 27.96 -14.12
N PRO A 763 -10.21 28.96 -14.48
CA PRO A 763 -10.46 30.12 -13.62
C PRO A 763 -11.06 29.73 -12.26
N GLY A 764 -10.38 30.12 -11.18
CA GLY A 764 -10.80 29.86 -9.80
C GLY A 764 -9.99 28.76 -9.10
N HIS A 765 -9.27 27.91 -9.83
CA HIS A 765 -8.39 26.89 -9.24
C HIS A 765 -7.11 27.51 -8.68
N THR A 766 -6.60 26.95 -7.58
CA THR A 766 -5.37 27.37 -6.90
C THR A 766 -4.61 26.15 -6.38
N LEU A 767 -3.42 26.36 -5.81
CA LEU A 767 -2.76 25.34 -4.98
C LEU A 767 -3.31 25.43 -3.55
N GLY A 768 -4.56 25.00 -3.39
CA GLY A 768 -5.23 24.90 -2.10
C GLY A 768 -4.75 23.70 -1.26
N THR A 769 -5.26 23.61 -0.03
CA THR A 769 -4.94 22.54 0.92
C THR A 769 -5.06 21.14 0.31
N ASN A 770 -6.14 20.87 -0.42
CA ASN A 770 -6.41 19.55 -1.01
C ASN A 770 -5.47 19.26 -2.19
N GLU A 771 -5.27 20.24 -3.06
CA GLU A 771 -4.34 20.14 -4.19
C GLU A 771 -2.91 19.86 -3.73
N LEU A 772 -2.46 20.48 -2.63
CA LEU A 772 -1.14 20.23 -2.05
C LEU A 772 -0.97 18.77 -1.61
N ASN A 773 -1.97 18.19 -0.93
CA ASN A 773 -1.95 16.78 -0.52
C ASN A 773 -1.94 15.85 -1.74
N ILE A 774 -2.84 16.08 -2.69
CA ILE A 774 -2.97 15.31 -3.95
C ILE A 774 -1.66 15.30 -4.76
N ILE A 775 -1.04 16.48 -4.92
CA ILE A 775 0.13 16.65 -5.79
C ILE A 775 1.38 16.01 -5.16
N GLY A 776 1.51 16.09 -3.83
CA GLY A 776 2.61 15.48 -3.08
C GLY A 776 3.98 15.85 -3.63
N SER A 777 4.84 14.85 -3.86
CA SER A 777 6.20 15.03 -4.41
C SER A 777 6.24 15.66 -5.81
N ASN A 778 5.13 15.65 -6.58
CA ASN A 778 5.05 16.33 -7.87
C ASN A 778 5.08 17.86 -7.73
N ILE A 779 4.97 18.43 -6.52
CA ILE A 779 5.11 19.87 -6.28
C ILE A 779 6.47 20.39 -6.78
N CYS A 780 7.50 19.55 -6.71
CA CYS A 780 8.85 19.86 -7.20
C CYS A 780 8.95 19.93 -8.74
N ALA A 781 7.89 19.60 -9.48
CA ALA A 781 7.74 19.83 -10.92
C ALA A 781 7.38 21.30 -11.27
N LEU A 782 6.81 22.05 -10.33
CA LEU A 782 6.31 23.39 -10.55
C LEU A 782 7.41 24.45 -10.47
N ASN A 783 7.23 25.58 -11.18
CA ASN A 783 8.19 26.67 -11.18
C ASN A 783 8.01 27.59 -9.95
N ILE A 784 9.02 28.42 -9.67
CA ILE A 784 9.04 29.35 -8.54
C ILE A 784 7.78 30.25 -8.50
N SER A 785 7.33 30.78 -9.64
CA SER A 785 6.14 31.64 -9.72
C SER A 785 4.83 30.93 -9.36
N THR A 786 4.71 29.63 -9.66
CA THR A 786 3.55 28.82 -9.24
C THR A 786 3.64 28.43 -7.76
N LEU A 787 4.84 28.11 -7.25
CA LEU A 787 5.01 27.86 -5.82
C LEU A 787 4.74 29.10 -4.96
N GLN A 788 4.96 30.30 -5.50
CA GLN A 788 4.64 31.58 -4.86
C GLN A 788 3.14 31.86 -4.72
N SER A 789 2.23 31.08 -5.34
CA SER A 789 0.78 31.21 -5.10
C SER A 789 0.27 30.36 -3.94
N VAL A 790 1.10 29.53 -3.32
CA VAL A 790 0.71 28.72 -2.15
C VAL A 790 0.53 29.63 -0.93
N THR A 791 -0.65 29.62 -0.32
CA THR A 791 -0.93 30.48 0.84
C THR A 791 -0.39 29.87 2.14
N ALA A 792 -0.20 30.72 3.15
CA ALA A 792 0.21 30.27 4.47
C ALA A 792 -0.85 29.41 5.19
N ARG A 793 -2.16 29.58 4.89
CA ARG A 793 -3.23 28.74 5.47
C ARG A 793 -3.31 27.37 4.79
N ASP A 794 -3.07 27.32 3.48
CA ASP A 794 -3.09 26.06 2.75
C ASP A 794 -1.92 25.16 3.16
N LEU A 795 -0.70 25.73 3.23
CA LEU A 795 0.47 24.99 3.70
C LEU A 795 0.34 24.59 5.18
N SER A 796 -0.29 25.39 6.04
CA SER A 796 -0.48 24.97 7.45
C SER A 796 -1.41 23.79 7.60
N ASN A 797 -2.37 23.62 6.69
CA ASN A 797 -3.37 22.58 6.75
C ASN A 797 -2.98 21.32 5.97
N ALA A 798 -2.04 21.44 5.03
CA ALA A 798 -1.55 20.35 4.20
C ALA A 798 -0.72 19.30 4.98
N GLU A 799 -0.52 18.16 4.32
CA GLU A 799 0.31 17.06 4.83
C GLU A 799 1.82 17.38 4.76
N VAL A 800 2.71 16.40 5.01
CA VAL A 800 4.15 16.67 4.82
C VAL A 800 4.45 16.54 3.34
N LEU A 801 4.72 17.68 2.69
CA LEU A 801 5.16 17.70 1.31
C LEU A 801 6.55 17.06 1.21
N ASP A 802 6.69 16.02 0.38
CA ASP A 802 8.01 15.49 0.03
C ASP A 802 8.74 16.49 -0.88
N LEU A 803 9.74 17.16 -0.29
CA LEU A 803 10.59 18.11 -1.00
C LEU A 803 11.91 17.48 -1.47
N SER A 804 12.11 16.16 -1.35
CA SER A 804 13.38 15.48 -1.69
C SER A 804 13.94 15.94 -3.04
N SER A 805 13.13 15.88 -4.09
CA SER A 805 13.45 16.22 -5.49
C SER A 805 13.42 17.72 -5.85
N CYS A 806 13.07 18.61 -4.91
CA CYS A 806 13.04 20.06 -5.13
C CYS A 806 14.45 20.67 -5.13
N SER A 807 14.66 21.68 -5.99
CA SER A 807 15.84 22.54 -5.95
C SER A 807 15.87 23.39 -4.67
N PHE A 808 17.03 23.98 -4.36
CA PHE A 808 17.17 24.85 -3.19
C PHE A 808 16.24 26.07 -3.25
N GLU A 809 16.04 26.64 -4.44
CA GLU A 809 15.18 27.80 -4.67
C GLU A 809 13.70 27.44 -4.44
N GLN A 810 13.26 26.27 -4.93
CA GLN A 810 11.91 25.74 -4.69
C GLN A 810 11.69 25.50 -3.18
N LYS A 811 12.67 24.87 -2.51
CA LYS A 811 12.67 24.66 -1.05
C LYS A 811 12.61 25.98 -0.28
N SER A 812 13.34 27.00 -0.73
CA SER A 812 13.40 28.30 -0.02
C SER A 812 12.10 29.10 -0.12
N VAL A 813 11.40 29.03 -1.26
CA VAL A 813 10.04 29.59 -1.40
C VAL A 813 9.08 28.91 -0.43
N LEU A 814 9.03 27.57 -0.44
CA LEU A 814 8.14 26.79 0.43
C LEU A 814 8.48 26.97 1.92
N TYR A 815 9.78 27.08 2.26
CA TYR A 815 10.23 27.44 3.60
C TYR A 815 9.72 28.83 4.02
N SER A 816 9.81 29.85 3.17
CA SER A 816 9.30 31.19 3.47
C SER A 816 7.81 31.19 3.78
N THR A 817 7.03 30.39 3.04
CA THR A 817 5.60 30.18 3.32
C THR A 817 5.41 29.44 4.65
N ALA A 818 6.07 28.31 4.88
CA ALA A 818 5.97 27.52 6.12
C ALA A 818 6.38 28.30 7.39
N ASN A 819 7.45 29.08 7.30
CA ASN A 819 7.95 29.97 8.35
C ASN A 819 6.95 31.09 8.70
N SER A 820 6.07 31.43 7.74
CA SER A 820 4.95 32.35 7.92
C SER A 820 3.70 31.63 8.47
N SER A 821 3.40 30.42 7.98
CA SER A 821 2.33 29.54 8.44
C SER A 821 2.43 29.24 9.95
N PHE A 822 3.56 28.72 10.40
CA PHE A 822 3.73 28.21 11.76
C PHE A 822 4.19 29.28 12.76
N ARG A 823 4.21 30.56 12.33
CA ARG A 823 4.76 31.69 13.08
C ARG A 823 4.13 31.90 14.46
N ALA A 824 2.85 31.53 14.62
CA ALA A 824 2.14 31.58 15.89
C ALA A 824 2.70 30.60 16.95
N GLN A 825 3.23 29.45 16.52
CA GLN A 825 3.67 28.38 17.42
C GLN A 825 5.10 28.55 17.96
N ARG A 826 5.81 29.62 17.57
CA ARG A 826 7.21 29.90 17.98
C ARG A 826 7.42 30.03 19.50
N SER A 827 6.36 30.21 20.28
CA SER A 827 6.36 30.15 21.75
C SER A 827 6.45 28.72 22.31
N ASN A 828 6.01 27.73 21.55
CA ASN A 828 6.07 26.30 21.87
C ASN A 828 7.09 25.61 20.95
N SER A 829 8.37 25.77 21.28
CA SER A 829 9.50 25.36 20.43
C SER A 829 9.46 23.92 19.92
N PRO A 830 9.10 22.88 20.71
CA PRO A 830 8.93 21.52 20.20
C PRO A 830 7.90 21.41 19.09
N ILE A 831 6.73 22.01 19.27
CA ILE A 831 5.63 22.00 18.29
C ILE A 831 6.00 22.80 17.04
N TYR A 832 6.63 23.97 17.20
CA TYR A 832 7.14 24.75 16.07
C TYR A 832 8.19 23.97 15.27
N PHE A 833 9.12 23.28 15.95
CA PHE A 833 10.15 22.48 15.30
C PHE A 833 9.55 21.31 14.50
N HIS A 834 8.59 20.57 15.06
CA HIS A 834 7.91 19.47 14.37
C HIS A 834 7.12 19.92 13.13
N LEU A 835 6.60 21.15 13.11
CA LEU A 835 5.90 21.71 11.96
C LEU A 835 6.87 22.25 10.88
N ILE A 836 7.99 22.86 11.28
CA ILE A 836 8.93 23.49 10.34
C ILE A 836 10.03 22.54 9.81
N SER A 837 10.33 21.44 10.52
CA SER A 837 11.47 20.56 10.20
C SER A 837 11.49 20.01 8.76
N PRO A 838 10.37 19.65 8.10
CA PRO A 838 10.40 19.17 6.71
C PRO A 838 10.85 20.23 5.70
N TYR A 839 10.72 21.51 6.06
CA TYR A 839 11.00 22.65 5.20
C TYR A 839 12.42 23.22 5.38
N LEU A 840 13.18 22.76 6.40
CA LEU A 840 14.48 23.36 6.77
C LEU A 840 15.56 23.26 5.68
N GLY A 841 15.44 22.36 4.70
CA GLY A 841 16.32 22.30 3.53
C GLY A 841 16.32 23.56 2.66
N GLY A 842 15.33 24.46 2.82
CA GLY A 842 15.26 25.78 2.18
C GLY A 842 15.54 26.98 3.09
N ALA A 843 15.85 26.75 4.37
CA ALA A 843 16.00 27.81 5.36
C ALA A 843 17.29 28.64 5.18
N PRO A 844 17.31 29.91 5.60
CA PRO A 844 18.55 30.66 5.79
C PRO A 844 19.29 30.19 7.05
N VAL A 845 20.61 30.39 7.11
CA VAL A 845 21.44 29.91 8.23
C VAL A 845 21.10 30.61 9.55
N GLU A 846 20.60 31.84 9.49
CA GLU A 846 20.13 32.63 10.64
C GLU A 846 18.95 31.95 11.35
N ASP A 847 17.94 31.49 10.60
CA ASP A 847 16.75 30.85 11.17
C ASP A 847 17.09 29.45 11.71
N VAL A 848 17.99 28.71 11.06
CA VAL A 848 18.49 27.43 11.60
C VAL A 848 19.33 27.66 12.86
N ARG A 849 20.17 28.70 12.90
CA ARG A 849 20.91 29.06 14.13
C ARG A 849 19.98 29.51 15.25
N ALA A 850 18.85 30.15 14.96
CA ALA A 850 17.87 30.51 15.98
C ALA A 850 17.31 29.28 16.71
N LEU A 851 17.05 28.17 15.99
CA LEU A 851 16.57 26.90 16.57
C LEU A 851 17.55 26.30 17.60
N ALA A 852 18.85 26.61 17.52
CA ALA A 852 19.85 26.17 18.50
C ALA A 852 19.53 26.67 19.93
N SER A 853 18.87 27.83 20.05
CA SER A 853 18.43 28.38 21.33
C SER A 853 17.11 27.79 21.85
N SER A 854 16.39 27.02 21.04
CA SER A 854 14.98 26.69 21.23
C SER A 854 14.71 25.42 22.06
N ASN A 855 15.74 24.82 22.66
CA ASN A 855 15.66 23.59 23.48
C ASN A 855 15.05 22.38 22.76
N ILE A 856 15.33 22.25 21.46
CA ILE A 856 14.94 21.10 20.62
C ILE A 856 16.10 20.11 20.47
N THR A 857 15.81 18.94 19.91
CA THR A 857 16.79 17.88 19.61
C THR A 857 16.60 17.45 18.15
N MET A 858 17.32 18.11 17.24
CA MET A 858 17.33 17.83 15.81
C MET A 858 17.96 16.45 15.55
N ASP A 859 17.29 15.61 14.79
CA ASP A 859 17.82 14.31 14.40
C ASP A 859 18.77 14.40 13.19
N ILE A 860 19.53 13.33 12.97
CA ILE A 860 20.53 13.26 11.89
C ILE A 860 19.93 13.31 10.48
N SER A 861 18.68 12.86 10.26
CA SER A 861 18.02 12.98 8.95
C SER A 861 17.59 14.42 8.65
N THR A 862 17.07 15.14 9.66
CA THR A 862 16.82 16.59 9.55
C THR A 862 18.12 17.36 9.32
N PHE A 863 19.21 17.03 10.03
CA PHE A 863 20.51 17.70 9.81
C PHE A 863 21.06 17.46 8.40
N ARG A 864 20.91 16.24 7.86
CA ARG A 864 21.34 15.88 6.49
C ARG A 864 20.46 16.45 5.38
N SER A 865 19.26 16.94 5.68
CA SER A 865 18.37 17.60 4.69
C SER A 865 18.68 19.09 4.48
N LEU A 866 19.46 19.69 5.39
CA LEU A 866 19.91 21.08 5.31
C LEU A 866 20.84 21.30 4.11
N SER A 867 20.81 22.50 3.53
CA SER A 867 21.69 22.84 2.40
C SER A 867 23.15 23.02 2.86
N VAL A 868 24.11 22.65 2.01
CA VAL A 868 25.55 22.75 2.33
C VAL A 868 25.99 24.17 2.77
N PRO A 869 25.51 25.27 2.15
CA PRO A 869 25.82 26.62 2.64
C PRO A 869 25.30 26.93 4.05
N VAL A 870 24.14 26.37 4.42
CA VAL A 870 23.59 26.50 5.78
C VAL A 870 24.46 25.72 6.76
N VAL A 871 24.68 24.43 6.48
CA VAL A 871 25.43 23.53 7.36
C VAL A 871 26.85 24.03 7.62
N THR A 872 27.58 24.43 6.58
CA THR A 872 28.94 24.97 6.73
C THR A 872 29.01 26.34 7.42
N GLY A 873 27.87 27.02 7.59
CA GLY A 873 27.72 28.22 8.42
C GLY A 873 27.34 27.96 9.88
N LEU A 874 27.09 26.70 10.29
CA LEU A 874 26.84 26.32 11.68
C LEU A 874 28.15 25.98 12.40
N SER A 875 28.37 26.62 13.55
CA SER A 875 29.51 26.33 14.43
C SER A 875 29.34 25.01 15.19
N VAL A 876 30.44 24.49 15.76
CA VAL A 876 30.37 23.33 16.69
C VAL A 876 29.45 23.60 17.89
N SER A 877 29.35 24.84 18.37
CA SER A 877 28.38 25.25 19.38
C SER A 877 26.93 25.17 18.88
N ASP A 878 26.66 25.64 17.65
CA ASP A 878 25.32 25.62 17.06
C ASP A 878 24.84 24.17 16.87
N VAL A 879 25.68 23.31 16.27
CA VAL A 879 25.34 21.90 16.02
C VAL A 879 25.19 21.12 17.33
N ARG A 880 26.03 21.38 18.34
CA ARG A 880 25.87 20.78 19.68
C ARG A 880 24.52 21.14 20.31
N ALA A 881 24.09 22.39 20.19
CA ALA A 881 22.85 22.87 20.78
C ALA A 881 21.61 22.40 20.00
N LEU A 882 21.68 22.36 18.66
CA LEU A 882 20.64 21.82 17.78
C LEU A 882 20.40 20.33 17.99
N MET A 883 21.47 19.52 17.94
CA MET A 883 21.35 18.06 17.98
C MET A 883 21.27 17.52 19.43
N GLY A 884 21.85 18.18 20.43
CA GLY A 884 21.75 17.75 21.83
C GLY A 884 22.25 16.31 22.06
N SER A 885 21.35 15.36 22.32
CA SER A 885 21.68 13.94 22.52
C SER A 885 22.00 13.16 21.24
N THR A 886 21.50 13.59 20.07
CA THR A 886 21.81 12.97 18.76
C THR A 886 23.15 13.42 18.19
N VAL A 887 23.89 14.30 18.87
CA VAL A 887 25.24 14.75 18.47
C VAL A 887 26.19 13.58 18.19
N ALA A 888 26.05 12.47 18.91
CA ALA A 888 26.84 11.26 18.68
C ALA A 888 26.63 10.63 17.30
N ASP A 889 25.46 10.84 16.70
CA ASP A 889 25.04 10.23 15.42
C ASP A 889 25.88 10.79 14.25
N LEU A 890 26.47 11.99 14.40
CA LEU A 890 27.45 12.56 13.47
C LEU A 890 28.68 11.65 13.26
N LYS A 891 29.06 10.84 14.25
CA LYS A 891 30.15 9.86 14.11
C LYS A 891 29.70 8.60 13.37
N VAL A 892 28.43 8.22 13.52
CA VAL A 892 27.81 7.08 12.82
C VAL A 892 27.65 7.39 11.33
N PHE A 893 27.31 8.65 11.00
CA PHE A 893 27.21 9.17 9.64
C PHE A 893 28.44 9.97 9.19
N GLU A 894 29.64 9.71 9.74
CA GLU A 894 30.86 10.49 9.41
C GLU A 894 31.20 10.46 7.91
N ASN A 895 30.80 9.42 7.17
CA ASN A 895 31.01 9.28 5.73
C ASN A 895 29.93 9.96 4.85
N ASP A 896 28.86 10.53 5.43
CA ASP A 896 27.83 11.24 4.67
C ASP A 896 28.37 12.58 4.11
N SER A 897 27.99 12.92 2.88
CA SER A 897 28.52 14.11 2.19
C SER A 897 28.20 15.45 2.89
N VAL A 898 27.06 15.57 3.56
CA VAL A 898 26.67 16.79 4.30
C VAL A 898 27.42 16.86 5.62
N VAL A 899 27.62 15.71 6.28
CA VAL A 899 28.42 15.59 7.51
C VAL A 899 29.91 15.85 7.24
N GLN A 900 30.46 15.35 6.13
CA GLN A 900 31.83 15.67 5.68
C GLN A 900 32.01 17.14 5.30
N ALA A 901 31.05 17.73 4.59
CA ALA A 901 31.07 19.16 4.29
C ALA A 901 31.06 19.99 5.59
N TRP A 902 30.30 19.57 6.59
CA TRP A 902 30.34 20.17 7.92
C TRP A 902 31.71 20.02 8.60
N ILE A 903 32.21 18.78 8.76
CA ILE A 903 33.47 18.47 9.44
C ILE A 903 34.63 19.27 8.83
N SER A 904 34.77 19.21 7.50
CA SER A 904 35.81 19.94 6.75
C SER A 904 35.66 21.48 6.79
N SER A 905 34.52 22.01 7.26
CA SER A 905 34.33 23.44 7.50
C SER A 905 34.73 23.89 8.92
N GLN A 906 34.81 23.00 9.91
CA GLN A 906 35.13 23.37 11.30
C GLN A 906 36.64 23.25 11.57
N PRO A 907 37.22 24.05 12.49
CA PRO A 907 38.58 23.83 12.98
C PRO A 907 38.66 22.51 13.78
N GLN A 908 39.75 21.74 13.62
CA GLN A 908 39.87 20.44 14.31
C GLN A 908 39.83 20.60 15.85
N SER A 909 40.46 21.62 16.42
CA SER A 909 40.36 21.90 17.87
C SER A 909 38.92 22.09 18.37
N GLN A 910 38.02 22.60 17.52
CA GLN A 910 36.61 22.77 17.88
C GLN A 910 35.86 21.44 17.80
N LEU A 911 36.08 20.64 16.75
CA LEU A 911 35.50 19.29 16.61
C LEU A 911 35.89 18.39 17.78
N ASP A 912 37.16 18.46 18.21
CA ASP A 912 37.67 17.65 19.33
C ASP A 912 36.91 17.93 20.63
N THR A 913 36.36 19.15 20.84
CA THR A 913 35.53 19.46 22.02
C THR A 913 34.21 18.68 22.09
N LEU A 914 33.79 17.99 21.02
CA LEU A 914 32.65 17.07 21.04
C LEU A 914 33.00 15.69 21.63
N ASN A 915 34.29 15.35 21.75
CA ASN A 915 34.78 14.05 22.21
C ASN A 915 34.30 12.84 21.38
N LEU A 916 33.87 13.05 20.14
CA LEU A 916 33.38 12.00 19.22
C LEU A 916 34.47 11.33 18.39
N GLY A 917 35.70 11.85 18.41
CA GLY A 917 36.78 11.39 17.52
C GLY A 917 36.52 11.63 16.03
N LEU A 918 35.79 12.70 15.69
CA LEU A 918 35.61 13.16 14.30
C LEU A 918 36.95 13.67 13.75
N ARG A 919 37.28 13.36 12.49
CA ARG A 919 38.55 13.80 11.86
C ARG A 919 38.35 14.39 10.48
N GLY A 920 39.23 15.32 10.11
CA GLY A 920 39.19 16.02 8.81
C GLY A 920 38.85 17.50 8.91
N GLY A 921 38.82 18.07 10.11
CA GLY A 921 38.66 19.50 10.31
C GLY A 921 39.83 20.33 9.76
N ARG A 922 39.58 21.61 9.55
CA ARG A 922 40.61 22.58 9.13
C ARG A 922 41.69 22.68 10.21
N ALA A 923 42.95 22.82 9.78
CA ALA A 923 44.03 23.16 10.69
C ALA A 923 43.75 24.50 11.37
N ASP A 924 43.97 24.57 12.69
CA ASP A 924 43.73 25.78 13.47
C ASP A 924 44.65 26.92 13.02
N LEU A 925 44.10 28.14 12.94
CA LEU A 925 44.86 29.32 12.56
C LEU A 925 45.88 29.65 13.65
N SER A 926 47.13 29.24 13.41
CA SER A 926 48.26 29.46 14.30
C SER A 926 48.48 30.96 14.49
N THR A 927 48.15 31.48 15.68
CA THR A 927 48.48 32.86 16.06
C THR A 927 50.00 32.99 16.14
N SER A 928 50.58 33.70 15.17
CA SER A 928 51.99 34.10 15.22
C SER A 928 52.20 35.04 16.39
N ALA A 929 52.75 34.49 17.48
CA ALA A 929 53.14 35.27 18.65
C ALA A 929 54.14 36.37 18.23
N PRO A 930 54.14 37.55 18.89
CA PRO A 930 55.04 38.65 18.53
C PRO A 930 56.51 38.21 18.58
N ILE A 931 57.29 38.57 17.56
CA ILE A 931 58.73 38.27 17.53
C ILE A 931 59.43 39.12 18.60
N THR A 932 59.72 38.52 19.75
CA THR A 932 60.49 39.17 20.82
C THR A 932 61.96 39.29 20.40
N VAL A 933 62.34 40.43 19.83
CA VAL A 933 63.72 40.68 19.36
C VAL A 933 64.67 40.84 20.55
N GLN A 934 65.30 39.73 20.96
CA GLN A 934 66.52 39.81 21.77
C GLN A 934 67.71 40.16 20.86
N ASN A 935 68.11 41.42 20.89
CA ASN A 935 69.40 41.84 20.35
C ASN A 935 70.53 41.17 21.13
N ASN A 936 71.49 40.57 20.42
CA ASN A 936 72.84 40.39 20.96
C ASN A 936 73.87 40.59 19.84
N ASN A 937 74.87 41.44 20.07
CA ASN A 937 75.83 41.87 19.05
C ASN A 937 76.95 40.85 18.83
N SER A 938 77.42 40.70 17.59
CA SER A 938 78.82 40.34 17.27
C SER A 938 79.21 40.70 15.83
N SER A 939 79.83 41.88 15.69
CA SER A 939 80.97 42.20 14.80
C SER A 939 81.09 41.59 13.38
N SER A 940 81.05 42.46 12.36
CA SER A 940 81.96 42.55 11.17
C SER A 940 82.29 41.30 10.34
N THR A 941 82.33 41.36 8.99
CA THR A 941 83.24 42.25 8.22
C THR A 941 82.73 42.50 6.78
N ALA A 942 83.36 43.44 6.07
CA ALA A 942 82.84 44.17 4.91
C ALA A 942 82.93 43.50 3.51
N ASN A 943 82.28 44.22 2.56
CA ASN A 943 82.61 44.41 1.13
C ASN A 943 82.07 43.49 0.02
N SER A 944 81.18 44.10 -0.78
CA SER A 944 81.16 44.08 -2.26
C SER A 944 80.68 42.79 -2.97
N SER A 945 80.14 42.81 -4.20
CA SER A 945 79.98 43.90 -5.20
C SER A 945 78.68 43.75 -6.02
N THR A 946 78.38 44.73 -6.90
CA THR A 946 77.08 44.87 -7.58
C THR A 946 77.14 44.61 -9.09
N ALA A 947 76.25 43.76 -9.63
CA ALA A 947 75.79 43.73 -11.03
C ALA A 947 74.51 42.88 -11.09
N ASN A 948 73.29 43.30 -11.46
CA ASN A 948 72.71 44.44 -12.17
C ASN A 948 72.69 44.39 -13.72
N SER A 949 71.48 44.18 -14.25
CA SER A 949 71.03 44.49 -15.62
C SER A 949 71.58 43.60 -16.76
N SER A 950 71.01 43.53 -17.97
CA SER A 950 69.95 44.36 -18.60
C SER A 950 69.24 43.66 -19.78
N THR A 951 68.00 44.10 -20.10
CA THR A 951 67.42 44.24 -21.47
C THR A 951 67.18 42.99 -22.36
N ALA A 952 66.27 42.97 -23.35
CA ALA A 952 65.11 43.84 -23.67
C ALA A 952 64.21 43.24 -24.79
N ASN A 953 62.93 43.67 -24.82
CA ASN A 953 62.07 43.98 -25.99
C ASN A 953 61.83 42.89 -27.09
N ASN A 954 60.84 42.98 -27.99
CA ASN A 954 59.96 44.10 -28.36
C ASN A 954 58.61 43.66 -28.99
N SER A 955 57.61 44.58 -28.97
CA SER A 955 56.52 44.80 -29.98
C SER A 955 55.58 43.63 -30.39
N SER A 956 54.30 43.82 -30.75
CA SER A 956 53.41 45.00 -30.91
C SER A 956 51.94 44.49 -30.89
N ALA A 957 50.98 45.11 -30.19
CA ALA A 957 50.18 46.31 -30.52
C ALA A 957 49.15 46.09 -31.67
N ASN A 958 47.95 46.71 -31.72
CA ASN A 958 47.26 47.76 -30.93
C ASN A 958 45.71 47.62 -31.16
N SER A 959 44.72 48.45 -30.76
CA SER A 959 44.57 49.73 -30.00
C SER A 959 43.08 49.99 -29.68
N SER A 960 42.78 50.87 -28.69
CA SER A 960 41.57 51.76 -28.55
C SER A 960 40.16 51.16 -28.40
N SER A 961 39.18 51.75 -27.67
CA SER A 961 39.07 53.01 -26.89
C SER A 961 37.93 52.90 -25.84
N ILE A 962 38.06 53.32 -24.55
CA ILE A 962 37.79 54.67 -23.93
C ILE A 962 36.28 55.05 -24.03
N THR A 963 35.49 55.37 -22.97
CA THR A 963 35.64 56.23 -21.75
C THR A 963 34.66 55.78 -20.63
N GLY A 964 34.73 56.12 -19.32
CA GLY A 964 35.83 56.70 -18.52
C GLY A 964 35.49 57.55 -17.25
N SER A 965 34.35 57.41 -16.54
CA SER A 965 34.04 58.17 -15.28
C SER A 965 33.29 57.29 -14.24
N GLY A 966 33.43 57.39 -12.90
CA GLY A 966 34.10 58.39 -12.03
C GLY A 966 33.10 59.42 -11.45
N THR A 967 33.07 59.79 -10.16
CA THR A 967 33.85 59.36 -8.96
C THR A 967 33.19 59.93 -7.67
N GLN A 968 33.47 59.36 -6.48
CA GLN A 968 33.32 60.02 -5.14
C GLN A 968 31.88 60.38 -4.68
N SER A 969 31.57 60.71 -3.40
CA SER A 969 32.11 60.35 -2.07
C SER A 969 31.13 60.85 -0.97
N ALA A 970 31.47 60.61 0.31
CA ALA A 970 30.93 61.21 1.54
C ALA A 970 29.50 60.85 2.01
N ALA A 971 29.43 60.39 3.26
CA ALA A 971 28.29 60.61 4.14
C ALA A 971 28.44 61.97 4.84
N PRO A 972 27.33 62.58 5.27
CA PRO A 972 27.16 62.77 6.71
C PRO A 972 25.74 62.39 7.19
N GLY A 973 25.58 62.09 8.47
CA GLY A 973 24.28 61.91 9.10
C GLY A 973 24.06 62.88 10.27
N GLN A 974 22.81 63.06 10.69
CA GLN A 974 22.50 63.53 12.05
C GLN A 974 21.09 63.12 12.50
N SER A 975 20.87 63.22 13.81
CA SER A 975 19.86 62.50 14.59
C SER A 975 18.50 63.19 14.70
N ALA A 976 17.53 62.42 15.24
CA ALA A 976 16.43 62.88 16.10
C ALA A 976 15.25 63.66 15.46
N ALA A 977 14.05 63.74 16.05
CA ALA A 977 13.30 62.84 16.97
C ALA A 977 11.86 63.37 17.16
N ALA A 978 11.01 62.63 17.88
CA ALA A 978 9.80 63.11 18.58
C ALA A 978 8.56 63.55 17.73
N THR A 979 7.30 63.57 18.20
CA THR A 979 6.64 62.93 19.39
C THR A 979 5.11 63.16 19.39
N VAL A 980 4.28 62.12 19.65
CA VAL A 980 2.86 62.18 20.18
C VAL A 980 1.81 62.88 19.27
N THR A 981 0.46 62.78 19.37
CA THR A 981 -0.58 62.12 20.22
C THR A 981 -1.39 61.08 19.40
N ALA A 982 -2.10 60.05 19.90
CA ALA A 982 -2.67 59.66 21.20
C ALA A 982 -4.15 60.08 21.49
N GLN A 983 -5.07 59.13 21.32
CA GLN A 983 -6.42 58.94 21.92
C GLN A 983 -6.81 57.47 21.63
N GLY A 984 -7.54 56.70 22.45
CA GLY A 984 -8.46 57.03 23.55
C GLY A 984 -9.90 56.71 23.08
N SER A 985 -10.70 55.82 23.68
CA SER A 985 -10.68 55.32 25.07
C SER A 985 -11.30 53.92 25.19
N ALA A 986 -11.07 53.25 26.34
CA ALA A 986 -11.83 52.06 26.75
C ALA A 986 -13.03 52.45 27.62
N SER A 987 -14.11 51.66 27.54
CA SER A 987 -15.27 51.74 28.45
C SER A 987 -15.56 50.36 29.03
N ALA A 988 -15.26 50.16 30.31
CA ALA A 988 -15.61 48.95 31.06
C ALA A 988 -16.85 49.20 31.91
N LEU A 989 -17.76 48.23 31.96
CA LEU A 989 -18.86 48.19 32.92
C LEU A 989 -18.89 46.83 33.61
N ARG A 990 -18.74 46.86 34.94
CA ARG A 990 -18.86 45.67 35.81
C ARG A 990 -20.34 45.38 36.06
N LEU A 991 -20.69 44.10 36.20
CA LEU A 991 -21.66 43.66 37.20
C LEU A 991 -21.14 42.39 37.90
N GLY A 992 -21.59 42.19 39.15
CA GLY A 992 -21.07 41.16 40.06
C GLY A 992 -21.86 39.84 40.02
N PRO A 993 -21.46 38.85 40.85
CA PRO A 993 -22.04 37.52 40.83
C PRO A 993 -23.39 37.45 41.56
N GLY A 994 -24.30 36.60 41.06
CA GLY A 994 -25.44 36.11 41.82
C GLY A 994 -26.75 35.98 41.04
N LEU A 995 -26.98 34.80 40.45
CA LEU A 995 -28.21 34.05 40.70
C LEU A 995 -27.99 32.56 40.36
N TRP A 996 -27.87 31.72 41.39
CA TRP A 996 -28.23 30.31 41.27
C TRP A 996 -29.77 30.21 41.31
N LEU A 997 -30.31 29.08 40.82
CA LEU A 997 -31.74 28.72 40.86
C LEU A 997 -32.68 29.65 40.06
N VAL A 998 -32.93 29.29 38.80
CA VAL A 998 -34.23 28.75 38.31
C VAL A 998 -34.10 28.45 36.81
N LEU A 999 -33.99 27.16 36.48
CA LEU A 999 -34.35 26.57 35.17
C LEU A 999 -34.23 25.04 35.14
N ALA A 1000 -33.76 24.40 36.23
CA ALA A 1000 -33.96 22.98 36.47
C ALA A 1000 -35.44 22.65 36.75
N CYS A 1001 -36.27 22.64 35.70
CA CYS A 1001 -37.69 22.22 35.78
C CYS A 1001 -38.33 21.74 34.46
N VAL A 1002 -37.63 21.76 33.32
CA VAL A 1002 -38.22 21.39 32.00
C VAL A 1002 -37.31 20.43 31.20
N TRP A 1003 -36.73 19.44 31.87
CA TRP A 1003 -35.98 18.34 31.23
C TRP A 1003 -36.41 16.95 31.74
N LEU A 1004 -37.68 16.84 32.13
CA LEU A 1004 -38.29 15.63 32.68
C LEU A 1004 -39.79 15.60 32.35
N LEU A 1005 -40.16 15.65 31.06
CA LEU A 1005 -41.49 15.26 30.53
C LEU A 1005 -41.58 15.36 28.99
N THR A 1006 -40.97 14.41 28.26
CA THR A 1006 -41.46 13.94 26.94
C THR A 1006 -40.96 12.51 26.75
N PHE A 1007 -41.84 11.52 26.94
CA PHE A 1007 -41.51 10.09 26.82
C PHE A 1007 -42.73 9.37 26.23
N THR A 1008 -42.62 8.95 24.97
CA THR A 1008 -43.47 7.97 24.28
C THR A 1008 -42.65 7.34 23.17
#